data_AF-A0A945GM19-F1
#
_entry.id   AF-A0A945GM19-F1
#
_cell.length_a   1.000
_cell.length_b   1.000
_cell.length_c   1.000
_cell.angle_alpha   90.00
_cell.angle_beta   90.00
_cell.angle_gamma   90.00
#
_symmetry.space_group_name_H-M   'P 1'
#
loop_
_entity.id
_entity.type
_entity.pdbx_description
1 polymer ?
#
loop_
_entity_poly.entity_id
_entity_poly.type
_entity_poly.pdbx_seq_one_letter_code
_entity_poly.pdbx_strand_id
1 'polypeptide(L)'
;MRRYLITGLVLGLFLLPFEDAGGQDEALEFTGDFQIRANRSAHWRNWLFQNTFAPSIFSIIDSTGLFDITDAGIKPKYYHGSQNFALSRSQFSYEDDVRFGGTVVQGNITALSNPDLASLVGDGDPQTFWEPAVEDFSKERLHSWQLEVDLGRTVWADSIVVLFPPIEGIEDAGDPLKLFTISTSVGQAPLGGGGRKELRFEVVGKISVLENTQRRVVLPLEPFGQADFSADGKPDISGSFLHYVRVTAFDSDFFGKEFLGSGEEGRSAYDDLAPERQGLKVFQRVSAGGILIRVDSTTYFGQLEEEQRGPIRYFRRELPRVAEIEIWGKSVNLAYRPERHGGASFEDGGRGDPSAITDGLYITQWSSQPWEPKFSSNAAGSSGNVGRTVWLDLGASFWINAIYIGSEVGALETASAGGGITGYHMLGSAGRTVQPLSIRDETDFAQLEFGLAWTDLLSDIHRDNTTARAHVLGEFFPLRKLRFLQLRNVIPEGFPRDRAAGQTGDFTEVQMYGRGYPAEVNLTSPPSILLPGMKKEDAGRVDQNRSLARIFWNAEAVVCREDPLTGQMVEAEEPLELHPEVELRLQTRTSDTIDSVFTYYEVTGVGTNSEKRTEIPFETYLKRVADVAVFATWDALPESREIRLRPHATARDDDGDNRIDEDLMDEVDNDGDGLVDEDGLTGDRGGPNNRGTITLLKHKRKQDDDGDGLVDEDGIDGVDEDGDGLIDEDGKKPADIRKFPDLTITPVFAGWSPWSPPYRPIHGRNEATILSPSPRKFLQTRAIIASSSPDVTVRLKSVAIDLAPPISTEVVGELAILTEAGFDRPVRDLQAVAADYAAPIDIEPAVDQPYAYFVRAAGPDSNVAGVADGFNELLLVTPSSVKITGLRLGRVKVTTGENGGTSARRAVETHFEQGLVRTAETRVLRSEGDGEIKEVAIATSGDSVLLSFPISVNRGAKDLDHVLVEVRFLSKTPRAGTQFQAFVRNRQLNGERGVLQRVSIMGQDATELVDSQTVTPLILIDNRLVGGVEISPIFTPNGDHINDQLQVSFVLLHLLADRPVSVDFFDLAGRRVAGEELAGRSGEMYFAWDGRNAAGDLVSPGIYLCRIKVETDRKSVVVTRAVHVVY
;
A
#
# COMPACT_ATOMS: atom_id res chain seq x y z
N MET A 1 -6.29 8.49 -30.86
CA MET A 1 -5.43 9.51 -30.22
C MET A 1 -6.14 10.05 -28.98
N ARG A 2 -6.33 9.19 -27.97
CA ARG A 2 -7.17 9.48 -26.79
C ARG A 2 -6.68 8.72 -25.55
N ARG A 3 -5.36 8.58 -25.45
CA ARG A 3 -4.60 7.99 -24.33
C ARG A 3 -3.39 8.91 -24.19
N TYR A 4 -2.90 9.11 -22.97
CA TYR A 4 -1.90 10.12 -22.55
C TYR A 4 -2.51 11.46 -22.14
N LEU A 5 -3.15 11.46 -20.98
CA LEU A 5 -3.36 12.66 -20.16
C LEU A 5 -3.64 12.24 -18.71
N ILE A 6 -2.78 11.38 -18.15
CA ILE A 6 -2.69 11.10 -16.71
C ILE A 6 -1.23 10.75 -16.41
N THR A 7 -0.40 11.78 -16.21
CA THR A 7 0.91 11.68 -15.52
C THR A 7 1.31 13.09 -15.03
N GLY A 8 0.35 13.84 -14.50
CA GLY A 8 0.59 15.20 -13.98
C GLY A 8 0.96 15.26 -12.49
N LEU A 9 0.69 14.21 -11.71
CA LEU A 9 0.81 14.26 -10.24
C LEU A 9 1.71 13.16 -9.65
N VAL A 10 2.67 12.68 -10.46
CA VAL A 10 3.75 11.78 -10.01
C VAL A 10 5.09 12.54 -9.84
N LEU A 11 5.20 13.77 -10.36
CA LEU A 11 6.47 14.49 -10.43
C LEU A 11 6.91 15.16 -9.10
N GLY A 12 6.05 15.24 -8.09
CA GLY A 12 6.40 15.82 -6.78
C GLY A 12 7.16 14.90 -5.81
N LEU A 13 7.49 13.66 -6.19
CA LEU A 13 8.07 12.67 -5.28
C LEU A 13 9.26 11.86 -5.84
N PHE A 14 9.77 12.22 -7.02
CA PHE A 14 10.94 11.57 -7.63
C PHE A 14 12.25 12.37 -7.54
N LEU A 15 12.32 13.35 -6.64
CA LEU A 15 13.60 13.80 -6.07
C LEU A 15 13.84 13.02 -4.76
N LEU A 16 14.20 11.74 -4.88
CA LEU A 16 14.88 11.03 -3.80
C LEU A 16 16.38 11.01 -4.11
N PRO A 17 17.24 11.27 -3.12
CA PRO A 17 18.68 11.19 -3.28
C PRO A 17 19.05 9.70 -3.35
N PHE A 18 19.12 9.15 -4.56
CA PHE A 18 20.10 8.10 -4.85
C PHE A 18 21.42 8.75 -5.30
N GLU A 19 21.71 9.97 -4.84
CA GLU A 19 23.06 10.53 -4.88
C GLU A 19 23.92 9.83 -3.82
N ASP A 20 24.75 8.92 -4.32
CA ASP A 20 26.16 8.79 -3.97
C ASP A 20 26.49 8.79 -2.46
N ALA A 21 26.14 7.70 -1.78
CA ALA A 21 26.85 7.26 -0.59
C ALA A 21 27.31 5.82 -0.77
N GLY A 22 28.61 5.62 -0.98
CA GLY A 22 29.21 4.29 -1.08
C GLY A 22 28.95 3.44 0.18
N GLY A 23 28.08 2.43 0.07
CA GLY A 23 27.81 1.45 1.12
C GLY A 23 26.78 0.41 0.67
N GLN A 24 26.82 -0.81 1.24
CA GLN A 24 25.83 -1.87 0.99
C GLN A 24 24.41 -1.45 1.42
N ASP A 25 23.38 -2.08 0.83
CA ASP A 25 21.95 -1.95 1.14
C ASP A 25 21.64 -1.57 2.60
N GLU A 26 21.06 -0.39 2.82
CA GLU A 26 20.66 0.06 4.16
C GLU A 26 19.53 -0.76 4.80
N ALA A 27 18.92 -1.72 4.09
CA ALA A 27 17.79 -2.52 4.58
C ALA A 27 18.18 -3.75 5.42
N LEU A 28 19.39 -4.30 5.23
CA LEU A 28 19.92 -5.44 5.98
C LEU A 28 21.43 -5.28 6.22
N GLU A 29 21.88 -5.53 7.45
CA GLU A 29 23.29 -5.46 7.81
C GLU A 29 23.91 -6.86 7.90
N PHE A 30 25.14 -7.00 7.40
CA PHE A 30 25.96 -8.19 7.61
C PHE A 30 26.55 -8.22 9.02
N THR A 31 26.35 -9.34 9.73
CA THR A 31 27.00 -9.63 11.00
C THR A 31 28.05 -10.71 10.76
N GLY A 32 29.26 -10.27 10.42
CA GLY A 32 30.31 -11.13 9.86
C GLY A 32 29.97 -11.59 8.44
N ASP A 33 30.60 -12.67 7.98
CA ASP A 33 30.50 -13.11 6.57
C ASP A 33 29.25 -13.95 6.26
N PHE A 34 28.53 -14.41 7.29
CA PHE A 34 27.56 -15.50 7.17
C PHE A 34 26.22 -15.26 7.87
N GLN A 35 25.90 -14.01 8.22
CA GLN A 35 24.57 -13.67 8.72
C GLN A 35 24.17 -12.26 8.26
N ILE A 36 22.92 -12.09 7.83
CA ILE A 36 22.30 -10.80 7.51
C ILE A 36 21.12 -10.53 8.44
N ARG A 37 20.88 -9.28 8.86
CA ARG A 37 19.76 -8.94 9.76
C ARG A 37 19.13 -7.56 9.56
N ALA A 38 17.84 -7.48 9.85
CA ALA A 38 17.07 -6.25 10.10
C ALA A 38 16.76 -6.13 11.60
N ASN A 39 17.13 -5.04 12.28
CA ASN A 39 16.90 -4.84 13.72
C ASN A 39 17.00 -3.38 14.20
N ARG A 40 17.11 -2.39 13.30
CA ARG A 40 17.14 -0.94 13.63
C ARG A 40 16.15 -0.18 12.76
N SER A 41 15.70 0.98 13.22
CA SER A 41 14.74 1.82 12.50
C SER A 41 15.13 2.08 11.03
N ALA A 42 16.39 2.41 10.77
CA ALA A 42 16.92 2.62 9.41
C ALA A 42 16.74 1.41 8.48
N HIS A 43 16.83 0.17 9.00
CA HIS A 43 16.63 -1.04 8.20
C HIS A 43 15.19 -1.15 7.68
N TRP A 44 14.21 -0.74 8.49
CA TRP A 44 12.79 -0.91 8.18
C TRP A 44 12.23 0.20 7.26
N ARG A 45 12.79 1.41 7.33
CA ARG A 45 12.31 2.57 6.53
C ARG A 45 12.37 2.33 5.03
N ASN A 46 13.35 1.54 4.59
CA ASN A 46 13.57 1.21 3.17
C ASN A 46 12.77 -0.01 2.69
N TRP A 47 11.92 -0.61 3.53
CA TRP A 47 11.04 -1.68 3.11
C TRP A 47 9.86 -1.13 2.29
N LEU A 48 9.32 -1.98 1.43
CA LEU A 48 8.20 -1.66 0.55
C LEU A 48 6.89 -2.20 1.14
N PHE A 49 5.87 -1.35 1.15
CA PHE A 49 4.49 -1.78 1.33
C PHE A 49 3.94 -2.15 -0.04
N GLN A 50 3.78 -3.45 -0.29
CA GLN A 50 3.43 -3.96 -1.62
C GLN A 50 1.98 -4.44 -1.66
N ASN A 51 1.23 -3.96 -2.65
CA ASN A 51 -0.14 -4.42 -2.88
C ASN A 51 -0.15 -5.92 -3.22
N THR A 52 -1.02 -6.65 -2.55
CA THR A 52 -1.09 -8.12 -2.68
C THR A 52 -1.85 -8.58 -3.93
N PHE A 53 -2.71 -7.74 -4.50
CA PHE A 53 -3.49 -8.04 -5.72
C PHE A 53 -2.82 -7.52 -6.98
N ALA A 54 -2.22 -6.32 -6.91
CA ALA A 54 -1.54 -5.66 -8.01
C ALA A 54 -0.09 -5.33 -7.61
N PRO A 55 0.87 -6.27 -7.70
CA PRO A 55 2.22 -6.08 -7.15
C PRO A 55 3.03 -4.92 -7.74
N SER A 56 2.58 -4.32 -8.85
CA SER A 56 3.13 -3.07 -9.42
C SER A 56 2.82 -1.84 -8.58
N ILE A 57 1.75 -1.89 -7.78
CA ILE A 57 1.36 -0.84 -6.86
C ILE A 57 2.10 -1.09 -5.54
N PHE A 58 2.99 -0.17 -5.19
CA PHE A 58 3.75 -0.21 -3.95
C PHE A 58 4.13 1.19 -3.49
N SER A 59 4.43 1.31 -2.19
CA SER A 59 4.94 2.53 -1.58
C SER A 59 6.10 2.19 -0.64
N ILE A 60 6.96 3.15 -0.34
CA ILE A 60 7.96 2.98 0.73
C ILE A 60 7.24 3.07 2.07
N ILE A 61 7.51 2.16 3.00
CA ILE A 61 6.76 2.08 4.27
C ILE A 61 6.78 3.40 5.05
N ASP A 62 7.91 4.11 5.07
CA ASP A 62 8.05 5.39 5.78
C ASP A 62 7.12 6.49 5.21
N SER A 63 6.78 6.45 3.92
CA SER A 63 5.87 7.43 3.30
C SER A 63 4.38 7.08 3.46
N THR A 64 4.06 5.85 3.86
CA THR A 64 2.67 5.40 3.97
C THR A 64 1.91 5.99 5.16
N GLY A 65 2.60 6.37 6.23
CA GLY A 65 1.95 6.77 7.48
C GLY A 65 1.16 5.64 8.19
N LEU A 66 1.30 4.38 7.74
CA LEU A 66 0.62 3.21 8.31
C LEU A 66 1.40 2.53 9.44
N PHE A 67 2.66 2.93 9.68
CA PHE A 67 3.58 2.22 10.57
C PHE A 67 4.26 3.17 11.55
N ASP A 68 4.47 2.68 12.77
CA ASP A 68 5.40 3.27 13.73
C ASP A 68 6.74 2.53 13.60
N ILE A 69 7.77 3.26 13.16
CA ILE A 69 9.13 2.72 12.96
C ILE A 69 10.06 3.31 14.03
N THR A 70 10.50 2.46 14.95
CA THR A 70 11.38 2.84 16.06
C THR A 70 12.53 1.83 16.20
N ASP A 71 13.45 2.08 17.11
CA ASP A 71 14.52 1.12 17.42
C ASP A 71 13.98 -0.13 18.15
N ALA A 72 12.76 -0.08 18.68
CA ALA A 72 12.08 -1.27 19.22
C ALA A 72 11.58 -2.22 18.11
N GLY A 73 11.53 -1.76 16.86
CA GLY A 73 11.02 -2.50 15.70
C GLY A 73 9.96 -1.73 14.92
N ILE A 74 9.29 -2.44 14.03
CA ILE A 74 8.20 -1.93 13.20
C ILE A 74 6.87 -2.52 13.62
N LYS A 75 5.83 -1.69 13.74
CA LYS A 75 4.44 -2.11 13.95
C LYS A 75 3.47 -1.24 13.15
N PRO A 76 2.28 -1.75 12.80
CA PRO A 76 1.19 -0.91 12.30
C PRO A 76 0.81 0.17 13.34
N LYS A 77 0.45 1.36 12.86
CA LYS A 77 0.00 2.48 13.69
C LYS A 77 -1.45 2.27 14.15
N TYR A 78 -1.76 2.69 15.37
CA TYR A 78 -3.13 2.62 15.90
C TYR A 78 -3.93 3.85 15.47
N TYR A 79 -5.14 3.65 14.93
CA TYR A 79 -6.08 4.74 14.65
C TYR A 79 -7.12 4.84 15.76
N HIS A 80 -7.19 6.02 16.40
CA HIS A 80 -8.20 6.31 17.42
C HIS A 80 -9.59 6.51 16.80
N GLY A 81 -10.62 6.75 17.62
CA GLY A 81 -11.97 7.04 17.11
C GLY A 81 -12.25 8.53 16.84
N SER A 82 -11.40 9.43 17.35
CA SER A 82 -11.58 10.89 17.28
C SER A 82 -10.24 11.61 17.23
N GLN A 83 -10.20 12.80 16.63
CA GLN A 83 -8.99 13.62 16.53
C GLN A 83 -9.34 15.12 16.52
N ASN A 84 -8.42 15.95 17.04
CA ASN A 84 -8.37 17.39 16.77
C ASN A 84 -7.55 17.63 15.49
N PHE A 85 -8.20 18.02 14.40
CA PHE A 85 -7.56 18.20 13.10
C PHE A 85 -6.64 19.43 13.04
N ALA A 86 -6.83 20.41 13.92
CA ALA A 86 -5.93 21.57 14.01
C ALA A 86 -4.47 21.11 14.20
N LEU A 87 -4.23 20.15 15.09
CA LEU A 87 -2.88 19.67 15.44
C LEU A 87 -2.15 18.99 14.26
N SER A 88 -2.89 18.35 13.35
CA SER A 88 -2.32 17.61 12.23
C SER A 88 -2.27 18.40 10.92
N ARG A 89 -2.79 19.64 10.89
CA ARG A 89 -2.95 20.44 9.65
C ARG A 89 -1.68 20.54 8.82
N SER A 90 -0.53 20.74 9.47
CA SER A 90 0.77 20.92 8.82
C SER A 90 1.32 19.62 8.20
N GLN A 91 0.70 18.47 8.44
CA GLN A 91 1.07 17.21 7.80
C GLN A 91 0.43 17.04 6.42
N PHE A 92 -0.44 17.99 6.01
CA PHE A 92 -1.20 17.94 4.77
C PHE A 92 -0.93 19.17 3.91
N SER A 93 -0.91 18.93 2.60
CA SER A 93 -0.78 19.95 1.57
C SER A 93 -1.71 19.61 0.40
N TYR A 94 -2.16 20.63 -0.30
CA TYR A 94 -3.12 20.50 -1.40
C TYR A 94 -2.89 21.60 -2.43
N GLU A 95 -3.44 21.39 -3.62
CA GLU A 95 -3.44 22.37 -4.71
C GLU A 95 -4.60 23.35 -4.53
N ASP A 96 -4.30 24.65 -4.35
CA ASP A 96 -5.32 25.67 -4.12
C ASP A 96 -5.67 26.42 -5.42
N ASP A 97 -6.66 25.87 -6.13
CA ASP A 97 -7.17 26.45 -7.39
C ASP A 97 -7.89 27.79 -7.21
N VAL A 98 -8.44 28.06 -6.02
CA VAL A 98 -9.33 29.20 -5.80
C VAL A 98 -8.55 30.46 -5.44
N ARG A 99 -7.64 30.39 -4.46
CA ARG A 99 -6.88 31.54 -3.99
C ARG A 99 -5.59 31.72 -4.78
N PHE A 100 -4.92 30.62 -5.11
CA PHE A 100 -3.54 30.62 -5.63
C PHE A 100 -3.38 29.95 -7.00
N GLY A 101 -4.49 29.72 -7.71
CA GLY A 101 -4.48 29.29 -9.11
C GLY A 101 -3.73 27.98 -9.39
N GLY A 102 -3.80 27.01 -8.46
CA GLY A 102 -3.16 25.70 -8.60
C GLY A 102 -1.80 25.59 -7.89
N THR A 103 -1.46 26.55 -7.03
CA THR A 103 -0.23 26.43 -6.22
C THR A 103 -0.45 25.46 -5.06
N VAL A 104 0.57 24.63 -4.76
CA VAL A 104 0.52 23.73 -3.60
C VAL A 104 0.73 24.53 -2.31
N VAL A 105 -0.24 24.44 -1.40
CA VAL A 105 -0.24 25.10 -0.09
C VAL A 105 -0.25 24.04 1.02
N GLN A 106 0.46 24.31 2.11
CA GLN A 106 0.47 23.48 3.32
C GLN A 106 -0.52 24.03 4.34
N GLY A 107 -1.25 23.14 5.04
CA GLY A 107 -2.17 23.55 6.10
C GLY A 107 -1.45 24.35 7.19
N ASN A 108 -2.02 25.50 7.56
CA ASN A 108 -1.40 26.46 8.49
C ASN A 108 -2.46 27.25 9.29
N ILE A 109 -2.03 28.05 10.27
CA ILE A 109 -2.88 29.06 10.92
C ILE A 109 -2.29 30.43 10.66
N THR A 110 -3.13 31.35 10.20
CA THR A 110 -2.74 32.75 9.95
C THR A 110 -3.61 33.70 10.75
N ALA A 111 -3.09 34.90 11.00
CA ALA A 111 -3.83 35.99 11.61
C ALA A 111 -3.56 37.29 10.86
N LEU A 112 -4.57 38.17 10.77
CA LEU A 112 -4.36 39.51 10.19
C LEU A 112 -3.68 40.48 11.16
N SER A 113 -3.86 40.29 12.47
CA SER A 113 -3.17 41.01 13.52
C SER A 113 -2.23 40.06 14.25
N ASN A 114 -1.00 40.48 14.49
CA ASN A 114 0.03 39.69 15.16
C ASN A 114 0.21 38.26 14.57
N PRO A 115 0.56 38.16 13.26
CA PRO A 115 0.62 36.88 12.54
C PRO A 115 1.61 35.88 13.13
N ASP A 116 2.70 36.34 13.75
CA ASP A 116 3.72 35.48 14.35
C ASP A 116 3.17 34.61 15.51
N LEU A 117 2.12 35.08 16.18
CA LEU A 117 1.45 34.33 17.26
C LEU A 117 0.34 33.40 16.76
N ALA A 118 0.00 33.45 15.46
CA ALA A 118 -1.16 32.72 14.94
C ALA A 118 -1.02 31.21 15.11
N SER A 119 0.19 30.66 14.97
CA SER A 119 0.45 29.22 15.08
C SER A 119 0.18 28.64 16.48
N LEU A 120 0.21 29.49 17.52
CA LEU A 120 0.01 29.10 18.92
C LEU A 120 -1.42 28.63 19.18
N VAL A 121 -2.43 29.11 18.45
CA VAL A 121 -3.83 28.71 18.69
C VAL A 121 -4.19 27.31 18.18
N GLY A 122 -3.19 26.51 17.82
CA GLY A 122 -3.38 25.15 17.37
C GLY A 122 -2.14 24.30 17.62
N ASP A 123 -1.34 24.63 18.63
CA ASP A 123 -0.14 23.87 19.00
C ASP A 123 -0.42 22.75 20.03
N GLY A 124 -1.61 22.76 20.63
CA GLY A 124 -2.04 21.80 21.63
C GLY A 124 -1.59 22.14 23.05
N ASP A 125 -0.99 23.30 23.27
CA ASP A 125 -0.61 23.83 24.57
C ASP A 125 -1.61 24.93 24.98
N PRO A 126 -2.57 24.64 25.89
CA PRO A 126 -3.54 25.63 26.33
C PRO A 126 -2.92 26.76 27.16
N GLN A 127 -1.60 26.74 27.41
CA GLN A 127 -0.86 27.80 28.09
C GLN A 127 -0.29 28.85 27.13
N THR A 128 -0.19 28.57 25.83
CA THR A 128 0.16 29.55 24.79
C THR A 128 -1.10 30.25 24.29
N PHE A 129 -0.94 31.40 23.63
CA PHE A 129 -2.09 32.15 23.11
C PHE A 129 -1.70 33.14 22.01
N TRP A 130 -2.68 33.44 21.17
CA TRP A 130 -2.67 34.61 20.30
C TRP A 130 -3.36 35.81 20.98
N GLU A 131 -2.81 37.00 20.76
CA GLU A 131 -3.42 38.28 21.12
C GLU A 131 -3.21 39.32 20.00
N PRO A 132 -4.14 40.26 19.80
CA PRO A 132 -4.01 41.28 18.77
C PRO A 132 -2.88 42.26 19.08
N ALA A 133 -2.24 42.78 18.03
CA ALA A 133 -1.20 43.78 18.15
C ALA A 133 -1.74 45.07 18.79
N VAL A 134 -0.90 45.75 19.58
CA VAL A 134 -1.29 46.98 20.29
C VAL A 134 -1.76 48.09 19.34
N GLU A 135 -1.19 48.15 18.13
CA GLU A 135 -1.57 49.08 17.06
C GLU A 135 -2.94 48.79 16.42
N ASP A 136 -3.39 47.53 16.46
CA ASP A 136 -4.72 47.13 16.00
C ASP A 136 -5.78 47.24 17.11
N PHE A 137 -5.40 47.73 18.30
CA PHE A 137 -6.26 47.80 19.48
C PHE A 137 -7.20 49.01 19.48
N SER A 138 -7.97 49.16 18.39
CA SER A 138 -8.96 50.21 18.20
C SER A 138 -10.22 49.71 17.51
N LYS A 139 -11.29 50.50 17.58
CA LYS A 139 -12.57 50.18 16.93
C LYS A 139 -12.45 50.12 15.40
N GLU A 140 -11.59 50.97 14.83
CA GLU A 140 -11.35 51.05 13.38
C GLU A 140 -10.60 49.83 12.85
N ARG A 141 -9.72 49.23 13.68
CA ARG A 141 -8.88 48.08 13.29
C ARG A 141 -9.38 46.74 13.84
N LEU A 142 -10.53 46.71 14.50
CA LEU A 142 -11.12 45.48 15.03
C LEU A 142 -11.34 44.38 13.98
N HIS A 143 -11.53 44.74 12.71
CA HIS A 143 -11.68 43.79 11.61
C HIS A 143 -10.39 43.00 11.30
N SER A 144 -9.20 43.44 11.77
CA SER A 144 -7.95 42.69 11.63
C SER A 144 -7.79 41.62 12.73
N TRP A 145 -8.70 41.55 13.70
CA TRP A 145 -8.70 40.49 14.70
C TRP A 145 -9.40 39.25 14.12
N GLN A 146 -8.69 38.64 13.18
CA GLN A 146 -9.14 37.49 12.42
C GLN A 146 -8.07 36.42 12.46
N LEU A 147 -8.45 35.22 12.91
CA LEU A 147 -7.66 33.99 12.86
C LEU A 147 -8.27 33.06 11.82
N GLU A 148 -7.44 32.47 10.97
CA GLU A 148 -7.87 31.48 9.97
C GLU A 148 -7.03 30.21 10.10
N VAL A 149 -7.72 29.09 10.31
CA VAL A 149 -7.16 27.75 10.34
C VAL A 149 -7.43 27.09 8.99
N ASP A 150 -6.35 26.81 8.26
CA ASP A 150 -6.33 25.99 7.06
C ASP A 150 -5.91 24.57 7.46
N LEU A 151 -6.81 23.60 7.26
CA LEU A 151 -6.59 22.21 7.67
C LEU A 151 -5.68 21.43 6.71
N GLY A 152 -5.32 22.00 5.55
CA GLY A 152 -4.50 21.35 4.51
C GLY A 152 -5.21 20.24 3.73
N ARG A 153 -6.46 19.93 4.11
CA ARG A 153 -7.40 19.03 3.43
C ARG A 153 -8.81 19.17 4.02
N THR A 154 -9.79 18.66 3.28
CA THR A 154 -11.17 18.50 3.72
C THR A 154 -11.30 17.37 4.75
N VAL A 155 -12.00 17.62 5.84
CA VAL A 155 -12.29 16.65 6.92
C VAL A 155 -13.77 16.66 7.29
N TRP A 156 -14.29 15.56 7.82
CA TRP A 156 -15.56 15.54 8.54
C TRP A 156 -15.39 15.96 10.01
N ALA A 157 -15.85 17.15 10.35
CA ALA A 157 -15.79 17.68 11.71
C ALA A 157 -17.15 17.63 12.41
N ASP A 158 -17.16 17.21 13.68
CA ASP A 158 -18.35 17.18 14.54
C ASP A 158 -18.54 18.52 15.29
N SER A 159 -17.44 19.20 15.68
CA SER A 159 -17.51 20.46 16.43
C SER A 159 -16.24 21.30 16.32
N ILE A 160 -16.39 22.60 16.58
CA ILE A 160 -15.29 23.57 16.73
C ILE A 160 -15.27 24.04 18.18
N VAL A 161 -14.09 24.05 18.80
CA VAL A 161 -13.89 24.52 20.17
C VAL A 161 -12.93 25.71 20.15
N VAL A 162 -13.32 26.81 20.80
CA VAL A 162 -12.41 27.92 21.06
C VAL A 162 -12.13 27.96 22.56
N LEU A 163 -10.85 27.80 22.92
CA LEU A 163 -10.38 27.92 24.28
C LEU A 163 -9.77 29.31 24.50
N PHE A 164 -10.08 29.86 25.67
CA PHE A 164 -9.52 31.10 26.16
C PHE A 164 -8.72 30.80 27.44
N PRO A 165 -7.62 31.51 27.71
CA PRO A 165 -6.82 31.31 28.92
C PRO A 165 -7.65 31.41 30.20
N PRO A 166 -7.55 30.42 31.09
CA PRO A 166 -6.78 30.68 32.28
C PRO A 166 -5.62 29.69 32.32
N ILE A 167 -4.42 30.23 32.43
CA ILE A 167 -3.18 29.46 32.53
C ILE A 167 -3.08 28.99 33.98
N GLU A 168 -2.87 27.69 34.20
CA GLU A 168 -2.82 27.13 35.55
C GLU A 168 -1.59 27.73 36.27
N GLY A 169 -1.83 28.48 37.35
CA GLY A 169 -0.77 29.17 38.10
C GLY A 169 -0.45 30.61 37.67
N ILE A 170 -1.13 31.17 36.65
CA ILE A 170 -1.05 32.61 36.32
C ILE A 170 -2.36 33.28 36.74
N GLU A 171 -2.30 34.10 37.79
CA GLU A 171 -3.38 35.04 38.08
C GLU A 171 -3.54 36.01 36.90
N ASP A 172 -4.76 36.11 36.37
CA ASP A 172 -5.14 37.12 35.37
C ASP A 172 -4.57 36.97 33.93
N ALA A 173 -4.39 35.72 33.49
CA ALA A 173 -3.74 35.32 32.24
C ALA A 173 -4.34 35.86 30.91
N GLY A 174 -5.54 36.44 30.90
CA GLY A 174 -6.19 36.91 29.67
C GLY A 174 -7.72 36.97 29.78
N ASP A 175 -8.35 37.71 28.88
CA ASP A 175 -9.80 37.79 28.72
C ASP A 175 -10.25 37.06 27.44
N PRO A 176 -11.44 36.43 27.44
CA PRO A 176 -12.06 35.88 26.24
C PRO A 176 -12.50 37.00 25.28
N LEU A 177 -12.60 36.68 23.99
CA LEU A 177 -13.19 37.58 23.01
C LEU A 177 -14.65 37.89 23.36
N LYS A 178 -15.00 39.18 23.44
CA LYS A 178 -16.33 39.64 23.87
C LYS A 178 -17.45 39.28 22.89
N LEU A 179 -17.26 39.57 21.60
CA LEU A 179 -18.19 39.22 20.54
C LEU A 179 -17.39 38.81 19.30
N PHE A 180 -17.63 37.62 18.80
CA PHE A 180 -16.94 37.10 17.61
C PHE A 180 -17.84 36.15 16.83
N THR A 181 -17.48 35.88 15.58
CA THR A 181 -18.12 34.84 14.76
C THR A 181 -17.15 33.73 14.44
N ILE A 182 -17.69 32.54 14.30
CA ILE A 182 -17.00 31.40 13.70
C ILE A 182 -17.65 31.17 12.33
N SER A 183 -16.83 31.16 11.29
CA SER A 183 -17.24 30.88 9.92
C SER A 183 -16.35 29.81 9.31
N THR A 184 -16.87 29.04 8.38
CA THR A 184 -16.19 27.87 7.82
C THR A 184 -16.29 27.82 6.31
N SER A 185 -15.36 27.13 5.66
CA SER A 185 -15.40 26.88 4.21
C SER A 185 -15.01 25.45 3.89
N VAL A 186 -15.62 24.89 2.85
CA VAL A 186 -15.21 23.64 2.19
C VAL A 186 -14.15 23.88 1.11
N GLY A 187 -13.75 25.13 0.87
CA GLY A 187 -12.74 25.52 -0.14
C GLY A 187 -13.31 26.04 -1.46
N GLN A 188 -14.62 26.23 -1.56
CA GLN A 188 -15.27 26.75 -2.78
C GLN A 188 -15.15 28.27 -2.93
N ALA A 189 -15.20 28.74 -4.17
CA ALA A 189 -15.31 30.17 -4.50
C ALA A 189 -16.77 30.71 -4.30
N PRO A 190 -16.96 32.02 -4.09
CA PRO A 190 -18.28 32.65 -4.05
C PRO A 190 -19.07 32.49 -5.37
N LEU A 191 -20.38 32.26 -5.25
CA LEU A 191 -21.29 32.09 -6.39
C LEU A 191 -21.26 33.33 -7.32
N GLY A 192 -21.14 33.08 -8.63
CA GLY A 192 -21.14 34.13 -9.67
C GLY A 192 -19.86 34.96 -9.76
N GLY A 193 -18.82 34.63 -8.97
CA GLY A 193 -17.57 35.37 -8.87
C GLY A 193 -16.44 34.83 -9.74
N GLY A 194 -16.70 34.47 -11.00
CA GLY A 194 -15.65 34.01 -11.92
C GLY A 194 -14.48 35.01 -11.99
N GLY A 195 -13.38 34.70 -11.30
CA GLY A 195 -12.17 35.53 -11.22
C GLY A 195 -11.85 36.16 -9.86
N ARG A 196 -12.67 36.01 -8.80
CA ARG A 196 -12.31 36.47 -7.45
C ARG A 196 -11.47 35.40 -6.72
N LYS A 197 -10.24 35.76 -6.32
CA LYS A 197 -9.32 34.92 -5.52
C LYS A 197 -9.72 34.89 -4.03
N GLU A 198 -10.97 34.59 -3.73
CA GLU A 198 -11.50 34.56 -2.35
C GLU A 198 -12.30 33.28 -2.10
N LEU A 199 -12.28 32.77 -0.87
CA LEU A 199 -13.07 31.61 -0.44
C LEU A 199 -14.46 32.03 0.04
N ARG A 200 -15.46 31.17 -0.22
CA ARG A 200 -16.80 31.29 0.34
C ARG A 200 -16.82 30.76 1.77
N PHE A 201 -17.09 31.64 2.73
CA PHE A 201 -17.29 31.28 4.13
C PHE A 201 -18.77 31.32 4.52
N GLU A 202 -19.20 30.34 5.31
CA GLU A 202 -20.53 30.28 5.92
C GLU A 202 -20.41 30.50 7.43
N VAL A 203 -21.25 31.38 7.99
CA VAL A 203 -21.22 31.67 9.43
C VAL A 203 -21.95 30.57 10.18
N VAL A 204 -21.22 29.79 10.97
CA VAL A 204 -21.75 28.67 11.76
C VAL A 204 -22.10 29.09 13.20
N GLY A 205 -21.52 30.18 13.69
CA GLY A 205 -21.80 30.68 15.04
C GLY A 205 -21.53 32.16 15.21
N LYS A 206 -22.41 32.84 15.96
CA LYS A 206 -22.18 34.20 16.49
C LYS A 206 -22.15 34.10 18.02
N ILE A 207 -20.99 34.34 18.61
CA ILE A 207 -20.74 34.06 20.02
C ILE A 207 -20.56 35.38 20.76
N SER A 208 -21.33 35.56 21.82
CA SER A 208 -21.15 36.65 22.79
C SER A 208 -20.78 36.05 24.13
N VAL A 209 -19.57 36.37 24.60
CA VAL A 209 -19.10 35.94 25.91
C VAL A 209 -19.47 37.03 26.92
N LEU A 210 -20.59 36.80 27.61
CA LEU A 210 -21.16 37.76 28.56
C LEU A 210 -20.54 37.69 29.95
N GLU A 211 -20.01 36.52 30.33
CA GLU A 211 -19.38 36.29 31.63
C GLU A 211 -17.86 36.13 31.45
N ASN A 212 -17.08 36.91 32.20
CA ASN A 212 -15.62 36.83 32.15
C ASN A 212 -15.05 35.55 32.77
N THR A 213 -15.88 34.53 33.04
CA THR A 213 -15.52 33.19 33.53
C THR A 213 -15.63 32.13 32.44
N GLN A 214 -16.31 32.41 31.32
CA GLN A 214 -16.39 31.45 30.22
C GLN A 214 -15.04 31.35 29.52
N ARG A 215 -14.47 30.15 29.50
CA ARG A 215 -13.13 29.87 28.95
C ARG A 215 -13.11 28.84 27.85
N ARG A 216 -14.27 28.26 27.57
CA ARG A 216 -14.46 27.25 26.55
C ARG A 216 -15.77 27.52 25.84
N VAL A 217 -15.70 27.67 24.53
CA VAL A 217 -16.86 27.76 23.65
C VAL A 217 -16.83 26.53 22.76
N VAL A 218 -17.90 25.73 22.81
CA VAL A 218 -18.06 24.54 21.97
C VAL A 218 -19.19 24.81 21.00
N LEU A 219 -18.91 24.70 19.70
CA LEU A 219 -19.87 24.87 18.63
C LEU A 219 -20.04 23.54 17.89
N PRO A 220 -21.13 22.78 18.13
CA PRO A 220 -21.45 21.61 17.33
C PRO A 220 -21.80 22.03 15.89
N LEU A 221 -21.48 21.18 14.93
CA LEU A 221 -21.71 21.45 13.51
C LEU A 221 -22.91 20.66 12.98
N GLU A 222 -23.66 21.29 12.11
CA GLU A 222 -24.69 20.67 11.27
C GLU A 222 -24.19 20.62 9.81
N PRO A 223 -24.63 19.64 8.99
CA PRO A 223 -24.19 19.53 7.60
C PRO A 223 -24.56 20.78 6.78
N PHE A 224 -23.62 21.32 5.99
CA PHE A 224 -23.90 22.46 5.10
C PHE A 224 -24.73 22.06 3.88
N GLY A 225 -24.63 20.80 3.44
CA GLY A 225 -25.45 20.23 2.37
C GLY A 225 -26.71 19.56 2.90
N GLN A 226 -27.70 19.38 2.04
CA GLN A 226 -28.92 18.64 2.38
C GLN A 226 -28.55 17.19 2.78
N ALA A 227 -28.94 16.76 3.97
CA ALA A 227 -28.61 15.44 4.53
C ALA A 227 -29.83 14.78 5.20
N ASP A 228 -31.02 15.11 4.71
CA ASP A 228 -32.32 14.63 5.23
C ASP A 228 -32.91 13.61 4.25
N PHE A 229 -32.51 12.34 4.40
CA PHE A 229 -33.05 11.20 3.66
C PHE A 229 -34.41 10.76 4.21
N SER A 230 -34.67 10.98 5.50
CA SER A 230 -35.96 10.67 6.12
C SER A 230 -37.10 11.62 5.72
N ALA A 231 -36.74 12.78 5.14
CA ALA A 231 -37.63 13.87 4.75
C ALA A 231 -38.47 14.43 5.91
N ASP A 232 -37.90 14.44 7.12
CA ASP A 232 -38.55 14.94 8.34
C ASP A 232 -38.27 16.44 8.61
N GLY A 233 -37.44 17.06 7.77
CA GLY A 233 -37.02 18.45 7.86
C GLY A 233 -35.79 18.68 8.73
N LYS A 234 -35.11 17.62 9.19
CA LYS A 234 -33.86 17.68 9.96
C LYS A 234 -32.77 16.83 9.31
N PRO A 235 -31.49 17.21 9.45
CA PRO A 235 -30.40 16.35 9.02
C PRO A 235 -30.39 15.00 9.76
N ASP A 236 -30.20 13.90 9.03
CA ASP A 236 -30.11 12.55 9.62
C ASP A 236 -28.74 12.28 10.26
N ILE A 237 -27.76 13.17 10.05
CA ILE A 237 -26.38 13.07 10.52
C ILE A 237 -25.91 14.40 11.15
N SER A 238 -24.92 14.31 12.03
CA SER A 238 -24.24 15.47 12.64
C SER A 238 -22.84 15.68 12.08
N GLY A 239 -22.35 16.91 12.17
CA GLY A 239 -21.06 17.30 11.62
C GLY A 239 -21.15 17.82 10.18
N SER A 240 -20.04 18.29 9.64
CA SER A 240 -19.97 18.82 8.28
C SER A 240 -18.58 18.62 7.68
N PHE A 241 -18.50 18.65 6.35
CA PHE A 241 -17.22 18.79 5.65
C PHE A 241 -16.65 20.18 5.89
N LEU A 242 -15.37 20.25 6.26
CA LEU A 242 -14.62 21.50 6.50
C LEU A 242 -13.23 21.41 5.90
N HIS A 243 -12.74 22.52 5.37
CA HIS A 243 -11.34 22.73 5.03
C HIS A 243 -10.78 23.94 5.81
N TYR A 244 -11.57 25.00 5.95
CA TYR A 244 -11.16 26.22 6.65
C TYR A 244 -12.08 26.56 7.82
N VAL A 245 -11.50 27.08 8.89
CA VAL A 245 -12.21 27.70 10.02
C VAL A 245 -11.67 29.10 10.23
N ARG A 246 -12.55 30.09 10.37
CA ARG A 246 -12.20 31.49 10.59
C ARG A 246 -12.93 32.03 11.82
N VAL A 247 -12.17 32.66 12.72
CA VAL A 247 -12.66 33.36 13.91
C VAL A 247 -12.42 34.84 13.72
N THR A 248 -13.50 35.64 13.75
CA THR A 248 -13.43 37.10 13.53
C THR A 248 -14.09 37.84 14.69
N ALA A 249 -13.37 38.75 15.34
CA ALA A 249 -13.93 39.59 16.41
C ALA A 249 -14.76 40.77 15.85
N PHE A 250 -15.85 41.10 16.55
CA PHE A 250 -16.79 42.17 16.18
C PHE A 250 -17.04 43.20 17.27
N ASP A 251 -16.71 42.90 18.53
CA ASP A 251 -16.75 43.86 19.63
C ASP A 251 -15.65 43.55 20.66
N SER A 252 -15.16 44.59 21.34
CA SER A 252 -14.17 44.55 22.41
C SER A 252 -14.37 45.74 23.34
N ASP A 253 -14.02 45.59 24.62
CA ASP A 253 -14.04 46.68 25.59
C ASP A 253 -12.74 47.51 25.57
N PHE A 254 -11.74 47.10 24.80
CA PHE A 254 -10.46 47.76 24.60
C PHE A 254 -9.82 48.20 25.94
N PHE A 255 -9.53 49.50 26.09
CA PHE A 255 -8.94 50.09 27.30
C PHE A 255 -9.97 50.31 28.43
N GLY A 256 -11.24 49.97 28.23
CA GLY A 256 -12.36 50.32 29.11
C GLY A 256 -13.09 49.14 29.74
N LYS A 257 -12.44 47.97 29.88
CA LYS A 257 -13.05 46.70 30.31
C LYS A 257 -13.85 46.79 31.61
N GLU A 258 -13.21 47.32 32.65
CA GLU A 258 -13.80 47.39 33.98
C GLU A 258 -13.50 48.76 34.60
N PHE A 259 -14.50 49.32 35.28
CA PHE A 259 -14.36 50.59 35.98
C PHE A 259 -13.80 50.35 37.39
N LEU A 260 -12.61 50.88 37.68
CA LEU A 260 -11.88 50.65 38.94
C LEU A 260 -12.24 51.64 40.04
N GLY A 261 -12.78 52.81 39.68
CA GLY A 261 -13.12 53.86 40.63
C GLY A 261 -12.76 55.27 40.13
N SER A 262 -13.01 56.26 40.99
CA SER A 262 -12.74 57.67 40.70
C SER A 262 -11.79 58.27 41.73
N GLY A 263 -10.99 59.26 41.34
CA GLY A 263 -10.10 59.99 42.25
C GLY A 263 -8.98 59.11 42.81
N GLU A 264 -8.67 59.26 44.09
CA GLU A 264 -7.52 58.61 44.74
C GLU A 264 -7.72 57.10 44.92
N GLU A 265 -8.94 56.65 45.26
CA GLU A 265 -9.29 55.22 45.35
C GLU A 265 -9.10 54.50 44.01
N GLY A 266 -9.61 55.09 42.92
CA GLY A 266 -9.45 54.53 41.57
C GLY A 266 -8.01 54.57 41.08
N ARG A 267 -7.23 55.58 41.49
CA ARG A 267 -5.80 55.66 41.17
C ARG A 267 -5.01 54.55 41.86
N SER A 268 -5.25 54.31 43.14
CA SER A 268 -4.59 53.22 43.87
C SER A 268 -4.85 51.87 43.20
N ALA A 269 -6.11 51.56 42.92
CA ALA A 269 -6.49 50.32 42.24
C ALA A 269 -5.88 50.18 40.84
N TYR A 270 -5.71 51.29 40.11
CA TYR A 270 -5.07 51.29 38.78
C TYR A 270 -3.55 51.11 38.86
N ASP A 271 -2.89 51.76 39.82
CA ASP A 271 -1.43 51.69 40.00
C ASP A 271 -1.01 50.30 40.54
N ASP A 272 -1.90 49.56 41.20
CA ASP A 272 -1.71 48.17 41.64
C ASP A 272 -1.83 47.15 40.48
N LEU A 273 -2.39 47.53 39.32
CA LEU A 273 -2.47 46.65 38.15
C LEU A 273 -1.12 46.54 37.43
N ALA A 274 -0.85 45.36 36.86
CA ALA A 274 0.25 45.16 35.92
C ALA A 274 0.18 46.18 34.77
N PRO A 275 1.32 46.66 34.24
CA PRO A 275 1.33 47.71 33.20
C PRO A 275 0.48 47.40 31.96
N GLU A 276 0.37 46.13 31.58
CA GLU A 276 -0.47 45.67 30.45
C GLU A 276 -1.98 45.71 30.73
N ARG A 277 -2.38 45.66 32.01
CA ARG A 277 -3.77 45.74 32.49
C ARG A 277 -4.25 47.18 32.76
N GLN A 278 -3.36 48.14 32.70
CA GLN A 278 -3.66 49.55 32.90
C GLN A 278 -4.38 50.14 31.67
N GLY A 279 -5.64 50.54 31.85
CA GLY A 279 -6.53 51.01 30.77
C GLY A 279 -6.70 52.52 30.69
N LEU A 280 -7.91 52.95 30.34
CA LEU A 280 -8.22 54.34 30.05
C LEU A 280 -8.21 55.19 31.33
N LYS A 281 -7.60 56.38 31.27
CA LYS A 281 -7.78 57.46 32.24
C LYS A 281 -8.73 58.50 31.66
N VAL A 282 -9.93 58.62 32.23
CA VAL A 282 -10.94 59.58 31.76
C VAL A 282 -10.92 60.82 32.64
N PHE A 283 -10.43 61.92 32.07
CA PHE A 283 -10.43 63.23 32.69
C PHE A 283 -11.79 63.91 32.50
N GLN A 284 -12.30 64.56 33.54
CA GLN A 284 -13.65 65.14 33.54
C GLN A 284 -13.60 66.58 34.05
N ARG A 285 -14.34 67.51 33.44
CA ARG A 285 -14.56 68.85 34.00
C ARG A 285 -15.96 68.98 34.60
N VAL A 286 -16.10 69.79 35.63
CA VAL A 286 -17.39 70.16 36.23
C VAL A 286 -17.90 71.42 35.52
N SER A 287 -19.08 71.36 34.92
CA SER A 287 -19.73 72.55 34.34
C SER A 287 -20.34 73.44 35.43
N ALA A 288 -20.67 74.70 35.10
CA ALA A 288 -21.33 75.62 36.04
C ALA A 288 -22.68 75.10 36.60
N GLY A 289 -23.28 74.08 35.97
CA GLY A 289 -24.49 73.39 36.43
C GLY A 289 -24.23 72.06 37.16
N GLY A 290 -22.98 71.73 37.50
CA GLY A 290 -22.62 70.50 38.23
C GLY A 290 -22.53 69.23 37.37
N ILE A 291 -22.57 69.35 36.04
CA ILE A 291 -22.49 68.19 35.12
C ILE A 291 -21.03 67.86 34.81
N LEU A 292 -20.67 66.58 34.88
CA LEU A 292 -19.34 66.07 34.51
C LEU A 292 -19.26 65.86 32.99
N ILE A 293 -18.28 66.50 32.35
CA ILE A 293 -18.04 66.42 30.91
C ILE A 293 -16.62 65.88 30.67
N ARG A 294 -16.48 64.87 29.81
CA ARG A 294 -15.17 64.31 29.44
C ARG A 294 -14.32 65.37 28.71
N VAL A 295 -13.06 65.48 29.11
CA VAL A 295 -12.05 66.35 28.50
C VAL A 295 -10.75 65.57 28.29
N ASP A 296 -9.86 66.09 27.46
CA ASP A 296 -8.52 65.56 27.28
C ASP A 296 -7.59 65.94 28.46
N SER A 297 -6.47 65.23 28.59
CA SER A 297 -5.53 65.41 29.71
C SER A 297 -4.82 66.76 29.69
N THR A 298 -4.51 67.30 28.50
CA THR A 298 -3.76 68.55 28.36
C THR A 298 -4.64 69.75 28.74
N THR A 299 -5.91 69.76 28.36
CA THR A 299 -6.91 70.72 28.85
C THR A 299 -7.16 70.54 30.34
N TYR A 300 -7.28 69.31 30.83
CA TYR A 300 -7.58 69.04 32.24
C TYR A 300 -6.52 69.63 33.19
N PHE A 301 -5.23 69.42 32.90
CA PHE A 301 -4.16 69.93 33.75
C PHE A 301 -3.65 71.32 33.35
N GLY A 302 -3.74 71.68 32.06
CA GLY A 302 -3.12 72.88 31.52
C GLY A 302 -4.04 74.12 31.41
N GLN A 303 -5.37 73.95 31.46
CA GLN A 303 -6.31 75.05 31.18
C GLN A 303 -7.47 75.17 32.17
N LEU A 304 -7.76 74.15 32.98
CA LEU A 304 -8.83 74.20 33.99
C LEU A 304 -8.28 74.59 35.37
N GLU A 305 -8.97 75.50 36.05
CA GLU A 305 -8.78 75.79 37.48
C GLU A 305 -9.14 74.56 38.33
N GLU A 306 -8.54 74.45 39.52
CA GLU A 306 -8.70 73.27 40.39
C GLU A 306 -10.16 72.99 40.75
N GLU A 307 -10.98 74.03 40.90
CA GLU A 307 -12.42 73.99 41.20
C GLU A 307 -13.28 73.48 40.02
N GLN A 308 -12.74 73.52 38.80
CA GLN A 308 -13.41 73.06 37.58
C GLN A 308 -13.03 71.62 37.21
N ARG A 309 -12.08 71.01 37.92
CA ARG A 309 -11.61 69.64 37.69
C ARG A 309 -12.52 68.64 38.41
N GLY A 310 -13.20 67.80 37.64
CA GLY A 310 -13.92 66.64 38.16
C GLY A 310 -12.95 65.48 38.47
N PRO A 311 -13.41 64.44 39.19
CA PRO A 311 -12.56 63.31 39.53
C PRO A 311 -12.16 62.53 38.26
N ILE A 312 -10.92 62.08 38.21
CA ILE A 312 -10.42 61.20 37.13
C ILE A 312 -11.02 59.81 37.36
N ARG A 313 -11.54 59.20 36.29
CA ARG A 313 -12.00 57.81 36.30
C ARG A 313 -10.94 56.89 35.72
N TYR A 314 -10.69 55.78 36.40
CA TYR A 314 -9.69 54.79 36.03
C TYR A 314 -10.37 53.50 35.57
N PHE A 315 -9.85 52.93 34.48
CA PHE A 315 -10.36 51.70 33.89
C PHE A 315 -9.25 50.66 33.75
N ARG A 316 -9.63 49.39 33.86
CA ARG A 316 -8.82 48.23 33.53
C ARG A 316 -8.90 47.94 32.04
N ARG A 317 -7.77 47.58 31.42
CA ARG A 317 -7.66 47.18 30.02
C ARG A 317 -8.04 45.71 29.82
N GLU A 318 -8.73 45.43 28.71
CA GLU A 318 -8.98 44.08 28.22
C GLU A 318 -7.70 43.48 27.61
N LEU A 319 -7.43 42.21 27.87
CA LEU A 319 -6.38 41.42 27.22
C LEU A 319 -7.01 40.26 26.44
N PRO A 320 -7.58 40.52 25.26
CA PRO A 320 -8.28 39.49 24.47
C PRO A 320 -7.27 38.45 23.96
N ARG A 321 -7.39 37.22 24.44
CA ARG A 321 -6.45 36.13 24.14
C ARG A 321 -7.19 34.87 23.74
N VAL A 322 -6.76 34.23 22.66
CA VAL A 322 -7.25 32.91 22.22
C VAL A 322 -6.14 31.90 22.49
N ALA A 323 -6.42 30.88 23.30
CA ALA A 323 -5.45 29.84 23.62
C ALA A 323 -5.42 28.76 22.54
N GLU A 324 -6.60 28.24 22.16
CA GLU A 324 -6.70 27.16 21.17
C GLU A 324 -7.96 27.30 20.31
N ILE A 325 -7.85 26.85 19.07
CA ILE A 325 -8.96 26.58 18.15
C ILE A 325 -8.86 25.11 17.77
N GLU A 326 -9.69 24.28 18.40
CA GLU A 326 -9.73 22.85 18.17
C GLU A 326 -10.84 22.50 17.17
N ILE A 327 -10.54 21.65 16.20
CA ILE A 327 -11.52 21.14 15.23
C ILE A 327 -11.64 19.64 15.48
N TRP A 328 -12.70 19.24 16.18
CA TRP A 328 -12.92 17.85 16.58
C TRP A 328 -13.80 17.13 15.57
N GLY A 329 -13.38 15.94 15.16
CA GLY A 329 -14.21 15.04 14.39
C GLY A 329 -13.76 13.60 14.49
N LYS A 330 -14.07 12.83 13.45
CA LYS A 330 -13.66 11.43 13.34
C LYS A 330 -12.13 11.32 13.19
N SER A 331 -11.63 10.10 13.23
CA SER A 331 -10.20 9.82 13.13
C SER A 331 -9.60 10.16 11.75
N VAL A 332 -8.48 9.55 11.39
CA VAL A 332 -7.89 9.64 10.06
C VAL A 332 -8.87 9.12 9.00
N ASN A 333 -9.09 9.89 7.94
CA ASN A 333 -9.77 9.40 6.74
C ASN A 333 -8.92 8.31 6.07
N LEU A 334 -9.38 7.07 6.12
CA LEU A 334 -8.66 5.89 5.60
C LEU A 334 -8.72 5.77 4.07
N ALA A 335 -9.65 6.48 3.43
CA ALA A 335 -9.78 6.55 1.98
C ALA A 335 -8.95 7.68 1.37
N TYR A 336 -8.36 8.57 2.18
CA TYR A 336 -7.57 9.69 1.69
C TYR A 336 -6.33 9.19 0.93
N ARG A 337 -6.29 9.48 -0.38
CA ARG A 337 -5.19 9.15 -1.30
C ARG A 337 -4.71 7.70 -1.14
N PRO A 338 -5.52 6.71 -1.54
CA PRO A 338 -5.20 5.29 -1.33
C PRO A 338 -3.83 4.88 -1.88
N GLU A 339 -3.32 5.56 -2.90
CA GLU A 339 -1.97 5.40 -3.45
C GLU A 339 -0.84 5.65 -2.44
N ARG A 340 -1.08 6.47 -1.40
CA ARG A 340 -0.15 6.62 -0.27
C ARG A 340 -0.02 5.34 0.54
N HIS A 341 -1.07 4.52 0.54
CA HIS A 341 -1.16 3.28 1.30
C HIS A 341 -0.92 2.04 0.42
N GLY A 342 -0.28 2.18 -0.75
CA GLY A 342 -0.13 1.08 -1.72
C GLY A 342 -1.46 0.58 -2.29
N GLY A 343 -2.49 1.42 -2.26
CA GLY A 343 -3.78 1.24 -2.91
C GLY A 343 -3.87 1.99 -4.23
N ALA A 344 -5.08 2.04 -4.81
CA ALA A 344 -5.39 2.85 -5.98
C ALA A 344 -6.90 2.99 -6.16
N SER A 345 -7.29 3.92 -7.03
CA SER A 345 -8.67 4.08 -7.50
C SER A 345 -8.74 3.82 -9.00
N PHE A 346 -9.82 3.18 -9.46
CA PHE A 346 -10.08 2.99 -10.88
C PHE A 346 -11.57 3.18 -11.17
N GLU A 347 -11.87 3.76 -12.32
CA GLU A 347 -13.24 3.92 -12.82
C GLU A 347 -13.38 3.31 -14.20
N ASP A 348 -14.60 2.88 -14.52
CA ASP A 348 -14.96 2.54 -15.87
C ASP A 348 -16.33 3.12 -16.20
N GLY A 349 -16.40 4.01 -17.18
CA GLY A 349 -17.64 4.55 -17.77
C GLY A 349 -18.25 5.78 -17.08
N GLY A 350 -17.52 6.41 -16.17
CA GLY A 350 -17.76 7.74 -15.61
C GLY A 350 -17.03 8.86 -16.38
N ARG A 351 -16.86 10.02 -15.72
CA ARG A 351 -16.12 11.19 -16.22
C ARG A 351 -15.31 11.81 -15.08
N GLY A 352 -14.07 12.18 -15.36
CA GLY A 352 -13.14 12.71 -14.35
C GLY A 352 -12.22 11.63 -13.79
N ASP A 353 -11.23 12.07 -13.02
CA ASP A 353 -10.30 11.16 -12.34
C ASP A 353 -10.97 10.61 -11.05
N PRO A 354 -11.02 9.29 -10.84
CA PRO A 354 -11.59 8.73 -9.61
C PRO A 354 -10.79 9.07 -8.34
N SER A 355 -9.55 9.54 -8.45
CA SER A 355 -8.80 10.02 -7.27
C SER A 355 -9.40 11.30 -6.68
N ALA A 356 -10.14 12.08 -7.48
CA ALA A 356 -10.80 13.32 -7.05
C ALA A 356 -11.76 13.11 -5.86
N ILE A 357 -12.37 11.92 -5.73
CA ILE A 357 -13.26 11.63 -4.57
C ILE A 357 -12.50 11.26 -3.30
N THR A 358 -11.17 11.26 -3.31
CA THR A 358 -10.31 10.82 -2.20
C THR A 358 -9.09 11.71 -1.99
N ASP A 359 -8.98 12.81 -2.74
CA ASP A 359 -7.81 13.69 -2.75
C ASP A 359 -7.79 14.68 -1.57
N GLY A 360 -8.88 14.76 -0.81
CA GLY A 360 -9.11 15.68 0.30
C GLY A 360 -9.58 17.06 -0.12
N LEU A 361 -10.14 17.23 -1.32
CA LEU A 361 -10.67 18.49 -1.82
C LEU A 361 -12.14 18.35 -2.18
N TYR A 362 -13.01 18.98 -1.39
CA TYR A 362 -14.45 18.97 -1.66
C TYR A 362 -14.85 19.59 -3.02
N ILE A 363 -13.95 20.36 -3.65
CA ILE A 363 -14.21 21.09 -4.90
C ILE A 363 -13.90 20.27 -6.16
N THR A 364 -13.17 19.17 -6.03
CA THR A 364 -12.91 18.24 -7.12
C THR A 364 -14.03 17.18 -7.13
N GLN A 365 -14.25 16.55 -8.29
CA GLN A 365 -15.35 15.58 -8.40
C GLN A 365 -15.12 14.51 -9.48
N TRP A 366 -15.73 13.35 -9.24
CA TRP A 366 -15.96 12.33 -10.25
C TRP A 366 -17.45 12.24 -10.59
N SER A 367 -17.77 12.33 -11.87
CA SER A 367 -19.15 12.36 -12.35
C SER A 367 -19.55 11.03 -13.00
N SER A 368 -20.67 10.47 -12.58
CA SER A 368 -21.21 9.23 -13.14
C SER A 368 -22.65 9.38 -13.61
N GLN A 369 -22.91 8.89 -14.82
CA GLN A 369 -24.29 8.70 -15.31
C GLN A 369 -24.97 7.57 -14.52
N PRO A 370 -26.30 7.58 -14.34
CA PRO A 370 -27.00 6.54 -13.61
C PRO A 370 -26.74 5.14 -14.19
N TRP A 371 -26.30 4.23 -13.34
CA TRP A 371 -25.91 2.87 -13.68
C TRP A 371 -27.13 1.95 -13.83
N GLU A 372 -27.07 1.02 -14.79
CA GLU A 372 -27.99 -0.13 -14.86
C GLU A 372 -27.24 -1.40 -15.27
N PRO A 373 -27.67 -2.59 -14.80
CA PRO A 373 -27.03 -3.87 -15.12
C PRO A 373 -26.87 -4.15 -16.63
N LYS A 374 -27.79 -3.66 -17.47
CA LYS A 374 -27.77 -3.90 -18.93
C LYS A 374 -26.70 -3.10 -19.68
N PHE A 375 -26.15 -2.05 -19.06
CA PHE A 375 -25.06 -1.24 -19.62
C PHE A 375 -23.68 -1.74 -19.19
N SER A 376 -23.64 -2.74 -18.30
CA SER A 376 -22.46 -3.53 -17.97
C SER A 376 -22.31 -4.66 -18.99
N SER A 377 -21.20 -4.74 -19.72
CA SER A 377 -21.07 -5.65 -20.89
C SER A 377 -21.03 -7.15 -20.54
N ASN A 378 -21.07 -7.54 -19.26
CA ASN A 378 -20.78 -8.91 -18.84
C ASN A 378 -21.99 -9.83 -18.61
N ALA A 379 -23.18 -9.48 -19.13
CA ALA A 379 -24.29 -10.44 -19.19
C ALA A 379 -24.05 -11.61 -20.20
N ALA A 380 -22.96 -11.59 -20.99
CA ALA A 380 -22.71 -12.58 -22.04
C ALA A 380 -21.22 -12.95 -22.32
N GLY A 381 -20.30 -12.78 -21.37
CA GLY A 381 -18.99 -13.46 -21.42
C GLY A 381 -17.95 -12.93 -22.43
N SER A 382 -17.93 -11.63 -22.73
CA SER A 382 -16.81 -10.98 -23.45
C SER A 382 -16.21 -9.86 -22.62
N SER A 383 -14.88 -9.83 -22.47
CA SER A 383 -14.12 -8.75 -21.84
C SER A 383 -14.49 -7.37 -22.41
N GLY A 384 -15.21 -6.57 -21.64
CA GLY A 384 -15.55 -5.20 -22.00
C GLY A 384 -16.35 -4.53 -20.89
N ASN A 385 -16.00 -3.30 -20.58
CA ASN A 385 -16.55 -2.35 -19.62
C ASN A 385 -17.74 -2.79 -18.72
N VAL A 386 -17.55 -2.75 -17.40
CA VAL A 386 -18.60 -2.86 -16.37
C VAL A 386 -19.45 -1.58 -16.32
N GLY A 387 -18.90 -0.43 -16.74
CA GLY A 387 -19.55 0.86 -16.93
C GLY A 387 -20.05 1.54 -15.64
N ARG A 388 -19.92 2.87 -15.57
CA ARG A 388 -20.42 3.81 -14.53
C ARG A 388 -20.11 3.39 -13.09
N THR A 389 -18.95 2.78 -12.85
CA THR A 389 -18.54 2.22 -11.55
C THR A 389 -17.16 2.73 -11.19
N VAL A 390 -16.94 3.05 -9.91
CA VAL A 390 -15.61 3.28 -9.35
C VAL A 390 -15.28 2.21 -8.31
N TRP A 391 -14.03 1.74 -8.32
CA TRP A 391 -13.45 0.86 -7.32
C TRP A 391 -12.30 1.58 -6.62
N LEU A 392 -12.27 1.47 -5.30
CA LEU A 392 -11.17 1.92 -4.46
C LEU A 392 -10.55 0.69 -3.79
N ASP A 393 -9.23 0.53 -3.92
CA ASP A 393 -8.42 -0.35 -3.06
C ASP A 393 -7.70 0.54 -2.06
N LEU A 394 -8.00 0.39 -0.77
CA LEU A 394 -7.35 1.13 0.32
C LEU A 394 -5.89 0.70 0.54
N GLY A 395 -5.41 -0.32 -0.17
CA GLY A 395 -4.04 -0.85 -0.12
C GLY A 395 -3.82 -1.82 1.05
N ALA A 396 -4.24 -1.42 2.25
CA ALA A 396 -4.32 -2.27 3.44
C ALA A 396 -5.78 -2.62 3.78
N SER A 397 -5.96 -3.61 4.67
CA SER A 397 -7.29 -3.86 5.27
C SER A 397 -7.44 -3.08 6.56
N PHE A 398 -8.56 -2.39 6.75
CA PHE A 398 -8.84 -1.59 7.93
C PHE A 398 -10.15 -2.00 8.61
N TRP A 399 -10.29 -1.63 9.89
CA TRP A 399 -11.52 -1.78 10.64
C TRP A 399 -12.37 -0.53 10.49
N ILE A 400 -13.45 -0.60 9.72
CA ILE A 400 -14.26 0.55 9.32
C ILE A 400 -15.69 0.37 9.83
N ASN A 401 -16.30 1.47 10.27
CA ASN A 401 -17.69 1.50 10.77
C ASN A 401 -18.51 2.69 10.26
N ALA A 402 -17.89 3.64 9.57
CA ALA A 402 -18.58 4.80 9.00
C ALA A 402 -17.99 5.18 7.64
N ILE A 403 -18.86 5.55 6.70
CA ILE A 403 -18.49 6.11 5.39
C ILE A 403 -19.31 7.37 5.17
N TYR A 404 -18.64 8.47 4.85
CA TYR A 404 -19.25 9.75 4.51
C TYR A 404 -19.00 10.05 3.04
N ILE A 405 -20.03 10.53 2.35
CA ILE A 405 -19.97 10.87 0.93
C ILE A 405 -20.52 12.28 0.74
N GLY A 406 -19.73 13.11 0.07
CA GLY A 406 -20.13 14.41 -0.45
C GLY A 406 -20.56 14.30 -1.92
N SER A 407 -21.49 15.17 -2.30
CA SER A 407 -21.89 15.39 -3.69
C SER A 407 -22.28 16.86 -3.89
N GLU A 408 -22.20 17.33 -5.12
CA GLU A 408 -22.61 18.70 -5.48
C GLU A 408 -23.63 18.69 -6.64
N VAL A 409 -24.36 19.80 -6.78
CA VAL A 409 -25.23 20.08 -7.93
C VAL A 409 -24.50 21.10 -8.80
N GLY A 410 -24.09 20.71 -10.01
CA GLY A 410 -23.38 21.62 -10.91
C GLY A 410 -24.13 22.94 -11.19
N ALA A 411 -23.37 24.01 -11.49
CA ALA A 411 -23.80 25.40 -11.62
C ALA A 411 -24.90 25.73 -12.68
N LEU A 412 -25.46 24.74 -13.38
CA LEU A 412 -26.54 24.89 -14.34
C LEU A 412 -27.91 24.56 -13.72
N GLU A 413 -28.25 25.23 -12.62
CA GLU A 413 -29.62 25.28 -12.13
C GLU A 413 -30.50 26.10 -13.09
N THR A 414 -31.04 25.44 -14.09
CA THR A 414 -32.42 25.73 -14.48
C THR A 414 -33.27 24.60 -13.92
N ALA A 415 -34.36 24.95 -13.22
CA ALA A 415 -35.28 24.06 -12.50
C ALA A 415 -35.90 22.90 -13.33
N SER A 416 -35.42 22.68 -14.56
CA SER A 416 -35.83 21.66 -15.51
C SER A 416 -34.81 20.52 -15.74
N ALA A 417 -33.58 20.60 -15.23
CA ALA A 417 -32.56 19.54 -15.37
C ALA A 417 -31.92 19.19 -14.02
N GLY A 418 -32.52 18.26 -13.27
CA GLY A 418 -32.06 17.89 -11.94
C GLY A 418 -30.69 17.21 -11.92
N GLY A 419 -29.64 17.95 -11.58
CA GLY A 419 -28.32 17.42 -11.23
C GLY A 419 -28.30 16.85 -9.81
N GLY A 420 -27.55 15.77 -9.59
CA GLY A 420 -27.42 15.10 -8.28
C GLY A 420 -27.56 13.59 -8.38
N ILE A 421 -26.98 12.89 -7.41
CA ILE A 421 -27.02 11.41 -7.34
C ILE A 421 -28.47 10.95 -7.21
N THR A 422 -28.95 10.12 -8.13
CA THR A 422 -30.35 9.64 -8.16
C THR A 422 -30.58 8.54 -7.14
N GLY A 423 -29.56 7.72 -6.88
CA GLY A 423 -29.58 6.68 -5.87
C GLY A 423 -28.16 6.19 -5.63
N TYR A 424 -27.89 5.76 -4.40
CA TYR A 424 -26.58 5.24 -4.01
C TYR A 424 -26.58 3.71 -4.09
N HIS A 425 -25.44 3.16 -4.53
CA HIS A 425 -25.14 1.75 -4.36
C HIS A 425 -23.69 1.61 -3.95
N MET A 426 -23.47 1.05 -2.76
CA MET A 426 -22.18 0.99 -2.10
C MET A 426 -21.89 -0.42 -1.61
N LEU A 427 -20.84 -1.02 -2.16
CA LEU A 427 -20.40 -2.37 -1.80
C LEU A 427 -19.00 -2.33 -1.18
N GLY A 428 -18.78 -3.16 -0.17
CA GLY A 428 -17.50 -3.33 0.50
C GLY A 428 -16.97 -4.75 0.40
N SER A 429 -15.64 -4.91 0.39
CA SER A 429 -15.00 -6.21 0.52
C SER A 429 -13.75 -6.15 1.38
N ALA A 430 -13.52 -7.21 2.15
CA ALA A 430 -12.25 -7.45 2.85
C ALA A 430 -11.17 -8.06 1.93
N GLY A 431 -11.45 -8.23 0.63
CA GLY A 431 -10.51 -8.83 -0.33
C GLY A 431 -10.59 -10.35 -0.44
N ARG A 432 -11.66 -10.98 0.05
CA ARG A 432 -11.84 -12.43 -0.13
C ARG A 432 -12.13 -12.73 -1.59
N THR A 433 -11.23 -13.45 -2.26
CA THR A 433 -11.40 -13.84 -3.66
C THR A 433 -12.41 -14.97 -3.81
N VAL A 434 -13.29 -14.86 -4.79
CA VAL A 434 -14.25 -15.90 -5.22
C VAL A 434 -13.92 -16.45 -6.61
N GLN A 435 -13.10 -15.73 -7.37
CA GLN A 435 -12.53 -16.18 -8.64
C GLN A 435 -11.04 -15.82 -8.71
N PRO A 436 -10.23 -16.53 -9.51
CA PRO A 436 -8.84 -16.13 -9.75
C PRO A 436 -8.78 -14.73 -10.35
N LEU A 437 -7.90 -13.89 -9.80
CA LEU A 437 -7.63 -12.53 -10.26
C LEU A 437 -6.22 -12.46 -10.84
N SER A 438 -6.04 -11.74 -11.95
CA SER A 438 -4.74 -11.45 -12.54
C SER A 438 -4.66 -9.96 -12.81
N ILE A 439 -4.39 -9.20 -11.75
CA ILE A 439 -4.36 -7.73 -11.78
C ILE A 439 -2.90 -7.30 -11.88
N ARG A 440 -2.55 -6.61 -12.97
CA ARG A 440 -1.19 -6.11 -13.16
C ARG A 440 -1.03 -4.73 -12.55
N ASP A 441 -2.03 -3.87 -12.73
CA ASP A 441 -2.09 -2.48 -12.30
C ASP A 441 -3.57 -2.09 -12.07
N GLU A 442 -3.82 -0.83 -11.71
CA GLU A 442 -5.16 -0.30 -11.45
C GLU A 442 -6.11 -0.42 -12.65
N THR A 443 -5.61 -0.49 -13.89
CA THR A 443 -6.47 -0.62 -15.08
C THR A 443 -7.15 -1.97 -15.19
N ASP A 444 -6.64 -2.98 -14.48
CA ASP A 444 -7.23 -4.31 -14.39
C ASP A 444 -8.28 -4.42 -13.25
N PHE A 445 -8.57 -3.35 -12.50
CA PHE A 445 -9.49 -3.37 -11.34
C PHE A 445 -10.94 -3.72 -11.69
N ALA A 446 -11.35 -3.61 -12.96
CA ALA A 446 -12.65 -4.10 -13.41
C ALA A 446 -12.85 -5.61 -13.13
N GLN A 447 -11.76 -6.39 -12.97
CA GLN A 447 -11.83 -7.80 -12.55
C GLN A 447 -12.37 -7.97 -11.11
N LEU A 448 -12.21 -6.98 -10.24
CA LEU A 448 -12.64 -7.02 -8.84
C LEU A 448 -14.16 -7.20 -8.69
N GLU A 449 -14.93 -6.65 -9.64
CA GLU A 449 -16.40 -6.76 -9.71
C GLU A 449 -16.90 -8.19 -9.46
N PHE A 450 -16.32 -9.15 -10.18
CA PHE A 450 -16.74 -10.56 -10.13
C PHE A 450 -15.75 -11.44 -9.37
N GLY A 451 -14.54 -10.94 -9.13
CA GLY A 451 -13.48 -11.68 -8.47
C GLY A 451 -13.50 -11.62 -6.94
N LEU A 452 -14.14 -10.61 -6.35
CA LEU A 452 -14.24 -10.46 -4.89
C LEU A 452 -15.62 -10.83 -4.33
N ALA A 453 -15.63 -11.26 -3.07
CA ALA A 453 -16.85 -11.36 -2.29
C ALA A 453 -17.26 -9.97 -1.80
N TRP A 454 -18.31 -9.41 -2.41
CA TRP A 454 -18.87 -8.10 -2.05
C TRP A 454 -19.99 -8.24 -1.02
N THR A 455 -20.08 -7.26 -0.12
CA THR A 455 -21.17 -7.10 0.85
C THR A 455 -21.79 -5.73 0.66
N ASP A 456 -23.12 -5.67 0.67
CA ASP A 456 -23.84 -4.39 0.66
C ASP A 456 -23.63 -3.66 1.99
N LEU A 457 -23.18 -2.40 1.89
CA LEU A 457 -22.93 -1.54 3.05
C LEU A 457 -24.06 -0.54 3.29
N LEU A 458 -24.95 -0.34 2.31
CA LEU A 458 -25.88 0.77 2.30
C LEU A 458 -27.21 0.40 2.99
N SER A 459 -27.67 1.28 3.85
CA SER A 459 -28.99 1.18 4.47
C SER A 459 -30.11 1.48 3.46
N ASP A 460 -31.28 0.85 3.62
CA ASP A 460 -32.38 0.97 2.65
C ASP A 460 -32.89 2.41 2.46
N ILE A 461 -32.82 3.24 3.51
CA ILE A 461 -33.19 4.66 3.47
C ILE A 461 -32.31 5.49 2.52
N HIS A 462 -31.05 5.08 2.30
CA HIS A 462 -30.09 5.83 1.48
C HIS A 462 -30.05 5.38 0.01
N ARG A 463 -30.74 4.28 -0.34
CA ARG A 463 -30.72 3.73 -1.71
C ARG A 463 -31.38 4.65 -2.72
N ASP A 464 -32.49 5.30 -2.33
CA ASP A 464 -33.27 6.19 -3.16
C ASP A 464 -33.04 7.64 -2.74
N ASN A 465 -32.48 8.45 -3.63
CA ASN A 465 -32.24 9.87 -3.40
C ASN A 465 -33.10 10.77 -4.32
N THR A 466 -34.15 10.22 -4.92
CA THR A 466 -35.00 10.95 -5.87
C THR A 466 -35.93 11.95 -5.20
N THR A 467 -36.33 11.67 -3.95
CA THR A 467 -37.19 12.54 -3.14
C THR A 467 -36.39 13.41 -2.19
N ALA A 468 -35.48 12.80 -1.43
CA ALA A 468 -34.65 13.49 -0.44
C ALA A 468 -33.72 14.52 -1.08
N ARG A 469 -33.15 14.22 -2.26
CA ARG A 469 -32.15 15.06 -2.93
C ARG A 469 -30.99 15.45 -1.99
N ALA A 470 -30.63 14.56 -1.08
CA ALA A 470 -29.52 14.76 -0.17
C ALA A 470 -28.19 14.81 -0.93
N HIS A 471 -27.35 15.76 -0.55
CA HIS A 471 -26.02 16.01 -1.08
C HIS A 471 -24.92 15.43 -0.20
N VAL A 472 -25.25 15.13 1.05
CA VAL A 472 -24.33 14.56 2.02
C VAL A 472 -24.95 13.30 2.60
N LEU A 473 -24.18 12.23 2.61
CA LEU A 473 -24.57 10.93 3.14
C LEU A 473 -23.57 10.48 4.21
N GLY A 474 -24.08 10.00 5.33
CA GLY A 474 -23.31 9.27 6.34
C GLY A 474 -23.92 7.88 6.54
N GLU A 475 -23.18 6.84 6.19
CA GLU A 475 -23.59 5.45 6.37
C GLU A 475 -22.83 4.85 7.56
N PHE A 476 -23.56 4.18 8.46
CA PHE A 476 -23.03 3.63 9.71
C PHE A 476 -23.34 2.15 9.84
N PHE A 477 -22.32 1.35 10.17
CA PHE A 477 -22.48 -0.09 10.34
C PHE A 477 -21.54 -0.64 11.41
N PRO A 478 -21.79 -1.86 11.95
CA PRO A 478 -20.87 -2.49 12.89
C PRO A 478 -19.44 -2.59 12.32
N LEU A 479 -18.46 -2.29 13.17
CA LEU A 479 -17.03 -2.31 12.85
C LEU A 479 -16.65 -3.63 12.17
N ARG A 480 -16.10 -3.55 10.97
CA ARG A 480 -15.77 -4.71 10.13
C ARG A 480 -14.53 -4.45 9.28
N LYS A 481 -13.89 -5.52 8.82
CA LYS A 481 -12.76 -5.44 7.90
C LYS A 481 -13.22 -4.98 6.52
N LEU A 482 -12.61 -3.92 6.00
CA LEU A 482 -12.79 -3.43 4.64
C LEU A 482 -11.42 -3.08 4.05
N ARG A 483 -11.25 -3.40 2.76
CA ARG A 483 -10.10 -3.03 1.94
C ARG A 483 -10.56 -2.43 0.62
N PHE A 484 -11.62 -2.98 0.03
CA PHE A 484 -12.16 -2.51 -1.23
C PHE A 484 -13.50 -1.83 -1.00
N LEU A 485 -13.71 -0.70 -1.68
CA LEU A 485 -14.98 -0.03 -1.82
C LEU A 485 -15.37 0.02 -3.28
N GLN A 486 -16.66 -0.11 -3.54
CA GLN A 486 -17.26 0.09 -4.84
C GLN A 486 -18.44 1.04 -4.71
N LEU A 487 -18.49 2.06 -5.60
CA LEU A 487 -19.53 3.08 -5.60
C LEU A 487 -20.15 3.24 -6.99
N ARG A 488 -21.47 3.51 -7.00
CA ARG A 488 -22.26 3.79 -8.20
C ARG A 488 -23.36 4.81 -7.90
N ASN A 489 -23.64 5.66 -8.88
CA ASN A 489 -24.90 6.36 -9.02
C ASN A 489 -25.88 5.43 -9.73
N VAL A 490 -27.01 5.05 -9.13
CA VAL A 490 -27.98 4.10 -9.69
C VAL A 490 -29.34 4.75 -9.93
N ILE A 491 -30.16 4.13 -10.79
CA ILE A 491 -31.56 4.50 -10.96
C ILE A 491 -32.41 3.71 -9.96
N PRO A 492 -33.06 4.35 -8.96
CA PRO A 492 -33.94 3.65 -8.03
C PRO A 492 -35.14 2.99 -8.71
N GLU A 493 -35.70 1.97 -8.06
CA GLU A 493 -36.87 1.26 -8.58
C GLU A 493 -38.07 2.20 -8.73
N GLY A 494 -38.74 2.15 -9.89
CA GLY A 494 -39.89 3.02 -10.17
C GLY A 494 -39.56 4.42 -10.71
N PHE A 495 -38.29 4.83 -10.74
CA PHE A 495 -37.90 6.12 -11.31
C PHE A 495 -37.99 6.13 -12.85
N PRO A 496 -38.62 7.15 -13.48
CA PRO A 496 -38.78 7.21 -14.94
C PRO A 496 -37.42 7.26 -15.68
N ARG A 497 -37.15 6.25 -16.50
CA ARG A 497 -35.85 6.07 -17.17
C ARG A 497 -35.54 7.15 -18.23
N ASP A 498 -36.57 7.71 -18.83
CA ASP A 498 -36.50 8.85 -19.73
C ASP A 498 -36.03 10.13 -19.02
N ARG A 499 -36.34 10.28 -17.72
CA ARG A 499 -35.86 11.39 -16.89
C ARG A 499 -34.45 11.18 -16.37
N ALA A 500 -34.00 9.93 -16.23
CA ALA A 500 -32.63 9.60 -15.84
C ALA A 500 -31.63 9.80 -16.99
N ALA A 501 -32.10 9.76 -18.24
CA ALA A 501 -31.27 9.98 -19.43
C ALA A 501 -30.78 11.44 -19.48
N GLY A 502 -29.52 11.66 -19.07
CA GLY A 502 -28.88 12.98 -19.06
C GLY A 502 -28.58 13.54 -17.67
N GLN A 503 -29.04 12.89 -16.59
CA GLN A 503 -28.62 13.25 -15.23
C GLN A 503 -27.21 12.70 -14.95
N THR A 504 -26.38 13.49 -14.27
CA THR A 504 -25.12 13.03 -13.67
C THR A 504 -25.25 13.07 -12.16
N GLY A 505 -24.63 12.09 -11.50
CA GLY A 505 -24.35 12.12 -10.08
C GLY A 505 -22.88 12.43 -9.90
N ASP A 506 -22.59 13.54 -9.22
CA ASP A 506 -21.25 14.03 -8.99
C ASP A 506 -20.85 13.67 -7.56
N PHE A 507 -19.84 12.84 -7.41
CA PHE A 507 -19.24 12.51 -6.12
C PHE A 507 -18.08 13.48 -5.92
N THR A 508 -18.06 14.18 -4.79
CA THR A 508 -17.00 15.16 -4.49
C THR A 508 -15.96 14.60 -3.53
N GLU A 509 -16.38 13.88 -2.49
CA GLU A 509 -15.47 13.37 -1.47
C GLU A 509 -16.04 12.10 -0.84
N VAL A 510 -15.18 11.13 -0.56
CA VAL A 510 -15.49 9.88 0.14
C VAL A 510 -14.51 9.73 1.29
N GLN A 511 -15.05 9.77 2.51
CA GLN A 511 -14.26 9.60 3.73
C GLN A 511 -14.68 8.35 4.48
N MET A 512 -13.71 7.51 4.83
CA MET A 512 -13.95 6.26 5.53
C MET A 512 -13.28 6.30 6.90
N TYR A 513 -14.05 5.99 7.94
CA TYR A 513 -13.58 6.06 9.33
C TYR A 513 -13.77 4.76 10.08
N GLY A 514 -12.89 4.59 11.06
CA GLY A 514 -12.69 3.36 11.78
C GLY A 514 -11.85 3.57 13.02
N ARG A 515 -11.51 2.46 13.68
CA ARG A 515 -10.57 2.45 14.81
C ARG A 515 -9.77 1.16 14.83
N GLY A 516 -8.60 1.20 15.45
CA GLY A 516 -7.74 0.03 15.62
C GLY A 516 -6.48 0.08 14.75
N TYR A 517 -5.66 -0.96 14.87
CA TYR A 517 -4.57 -1.22 13.94
C TYR A 517 -5.12 -1.69 12.58
N PRO A 518 -4.42 -1.42 11.46
CA PRO A 518 -4.67 -2.11 10.19
C PRO A 518 -4.82 -3.63 10.40
N ALA A 519 -5.92 -4.18 9.88
CA ALA A 519 -6.30 -5.57 10.05
C ALA A 519 -5.41 -6.54 9.25
N GLU A 520 -4.85 -6.08 8.13
CA GLU A 520 -3.86 -6.84 7.36
C GLU A 520 -2.93 -5.90 6.59
N VAL A 521 -1.63 -6.09 6.74
CA VAL A 521 -0.55 -5.32 6.07
C VAL A 521 0.53 -6.25 5.54
N ASN A 522 1.18 -5.85 4.44
CA ASN A 522 2.22 -6.64 3.76
C ASN A 522 3.47 -5.79 3.52
N LEU A 523 4.59 -6.20 4.12
CA LEU A 523 5.88 -5.55 4.05
C LEU A 523 6.85 -6.44 3.29
N THR A 524 7.57 -5.92 2.31
CA THR A 524 8.56 -6.65 1.52
C THR A 524 9.89 -5.90 1.52
N SER A 525 10.98 -6.59 1.86
CA SER A 525 12.32 -6.00 1.81
C SER A 525 12.74 -5.70 0.36
N PRO A 526 13.59 -4.68 0.14
CA PRO A 526 14.26 -4.56 -1.15
C PRO A 526 15.12 -5.80 -1.44
N PRO A 527 15.50 -6.07 -2.70
CA PRO A 527 16.41 -7.15 -3.05
C PRO A 527 17.76 -7.01 -2.34
N SER A 528 18.03 -7.90 -1.38
CA SER A 528 19.26 -7.87 -0.59
C SER A 528 20.35 -8.71 -1.23
N ILE A 529 21.55 -8.15 -1.31
CA ILE A 529 22.74 -8.82 -1.84
C ILE A 529 23.29 -9.80 -0.80
N LEU A 530 23.47 -11.06 -1.18
CA LEU A 530 23.97 -12.12 -0.27
C LEU A 530 25.51 -12.15 -0.17
N LEU A 531 26.21 -11.25 -0.86
CA LEU A 531 27.67 -11.16 -0.86
C LEU A 531 28.13 -9.93 -0.05
N PRO A 532 28.93 -10.11 1.01
CA PRO A 532 29.37 -9.01 1.87
C PRO A 532 30.29 -8.03 1.11
N GLY A 533 30.15 -6.74 1.40
CA GLY A 533 30.92 -5.64 0.80
C GLY A 533 30.66 -5.35 -0.69
N MET A 534 29.71 -6.03 -1.34
CA MET A 534 29.51 -5.93 -2.79
C MET A 534 28.46 -4.89 -3.18
N LYS A 535 28.74 -4.11 -4.24
CA LYS A 535 27.78 -3.20 -4.86
C LYS A 535 26.77 -3.96 -5.72
N LYS A 536 25.56 -3.41 -5.85
CA LYS A 536 24.45 -3.98 -6.63
C LYS A 536 24.82 -4.25 -8.09
N GLU A 537 25.50 -3.31 -8.73
CA GLU A 537 25.93 -3.40 -10.14
C GLU A 537 26.97 -4.51 -10.39
N ASP A 538 27.79 -4.80 -9.39
CA ASP A 538 28.85 -5.81 -9.49
C ASP A 538 28.35 -7.21 -9.12
N ALA A 539 27.36 -7.29 -8.21
CA ALA A 539 26.82 -8.56 -7.73
C ALA A 539 26.25 -9.43 -8.85
N GLY A 540 25.61 -8.85 -9.86
CA GLY A 540 25.12 -9.60 -11.03
C GLY A 540 26.24 -10.27 -11.84
N ARG A 541 27.45 -9.69 -11.85
CA ARG A 541 28.57 -10.10 -12.71
C ARG A 541 29.53 -11.11 -12.07
N VAL A 542 29.37 -11.40 -10.77
CA VAL A 542 30.24 -12.33 -10.04
C VAL A 542 29.58 -13.71 -9.98
N ASP A 543 30.33 -14.77 -10.29
CA ASP A 543 29.87 -16.17 -10.25
C ASP A 543 29.80 -16.76 -8.81
N GLN A 544 29.70 -15.91 -7.78
CA GLN A 544 29.61 -16.33 -6.38
C GLN A 544 28.16 -16.31 -5.91
N ASN A 545 27.71 -17.42 -5.34
CA ASN A 545 26.38 -17.54 -4.72
C ASN A 545 26.51 -17.88 -3.23
N ARG A 546 25.43 -17.68 -2.46
CA ARG A 546 25.32 -18.13 -1.06
C ARG A 546 24.14 -19.05 -0.86
N SER A 547 24.36 -20.09 -0.07
CA SER A 547 23.30 -20.97 0.44
C SER A 547 22.60 -20.30 1.61
N LEU A 548 21.29 -20.53 1.73
CA LEU A 548 20.48 -20.02 2.82
C LEU A 548 20.20 -21.15 3.81
N ALA A 549 20.50 -20.95 5.08
CA ALA A 549 20.42 -22.00 6.09
C ALA A 549 19.16 -21.88 6.96
N ARG A 550 19.08 -20.82 7.75
CA ARG A 550 18.03 -20.62 8.76
C ARG A 550 17.59 -19.17 8.77
N ILE A 551 16.31 -18.96 9.07
CA ILE A 551 15.73 -17.66 9.37
C ILE A 551 15.34 -17.62 10.85
N PHE A 552 15.59 -16.49 11.50
CA PHE A 552 15.26 -16.20 12.89
C PHE A 552 14.45 -14.90 12.93
N TRP A 553 13.49 -14.82 13.84
CA TRP A 553 12.76 -13.59 14.06
C TRP A 553 12.45 -13.36 15.53
N ASN A 554 12.28 -12.09 15.88
CA ASN A 554 11.80 -11.68 17.19
C ASN A 554 10.60 -10.76 16.99
N ALA A 555 9.48 -11.10 17.62
CA ALA A 555 8.22 -10.38 17.50
C ALA A 555 7.41 -10.53 18.79
N GLU A 556 6.54 -9.56 19.03
CA GLU A 556 5.62 -9.54 20.17
C GLU A 556 4.26 -9.02 19.74
N ALA A 557 3.24 -9.30 20.56
CA ALA A 557 1.95 -8.67 20.42
C ALA A 557 1.98 -7.29 21.09
N VAL A 558 1.34 -6.31 20.44
CA VAL A 558 1.08 -5.00 21.01
C VAL A 558 -0.42 -4.87 21.18
N VAL A 559 -0.86 -4.66 22.42
CA VAL A 559 -2.28 -4.58 22.79
C VAL A 559 -2.59 -3.15 23.21
N CYS A 560 -3.51 -2.52 22.50
CA CYS A 560 -4.03 -1.20 22.83
C CYS A 560 -5.24 -1.34 23.76
N ARG A 561 -5.23 -0.69 24.93
CA ARG A 561 -6.31 -0.75 25.92
C ARG A 561 -6.58 0.64 26.49
N GLU A 562 -7.81 0.90 26.88
CA GLU A 562 -8.14 2.11 27.62
C GLU A 562 -7.66 1.96 29.08
N ASP A 563 -6.89 2.93 29.56
CA ASP A 563 -6.52 3.05 30.96
C ASP A 563 -7.78 3.40 31.78
N PRO A 564 -8.18 2.56 32.75
CA PRO A 564 -9.41 2.76 33.50
C PRO A 564 -9.40 3.99 34.43
N LEU A 565 -8.23 4.57 34.73
CA LEU A 565 -8.10 5.75 35.59
C LEU A 565 -8.10 7.05 34.78
N THR A 566 -7.44 7.06 33.63
CA THR A 566 -7.25 8.27 32.82
C THR A 566 -8.16 8.33 31.60
N GLY A 567 -8.75 7.19 31.18
CA GLY A 567 -9.49 7.05 29.93
C GLY A 567 -8.61 7.12 28.67
N GLN A 568 -7.28 7.17 28.84
CA GLN A 568 -6.36 7.25 27.72
C GLN A 568 -6.06 5.87 27.15
N MET A 569 -5.92 5.78 25.83
CA MET A 569 -5.46 4.54 25.20
C MET A 569 -3.97 4.36 25.44
N VAL A 570 -3.59 3.21 26.00
CA VAL A 570 -2.21 2.82 26.27
C VAL A 570 -1.88 1.52 25.54
N GLU A 571 -0.66 1.43 25.00
CA GLU A 571 -0.14 0.21 24.38
C GLU A 571 0.66 -0.60 25.40
N ALA A 572 0.41 -1.91 25.46
CA ALA A 572 1.17 -2.87 26.26
C ALA A 572 1.80 -3.94 25.37
N GLU A 573 3.01 -4.37 25.74
CA GLU A 573 3.75 -5.43 25.04
C GLU A 573 3.50 -6.78 25.72
N GLU A 574 3.06 -7.77 24.95
CA GLU A 574 2.71 -9.11 25.46
C GLU A 574 3.30 -10.21 24.56
N PRO A 575 3.61 -11.41 25.11
CA PRO A 575 4.09 -12.53 24.31
C PRO A 575 3.11 -12.93 23.20
N LEU A 576 3.60 -13.07 21.97
CA LEU A 576 2.77 -13.36 20.80
C LEU A 576 1.95 -14.66 20.94
N GLU A 577 2.47 -15.64 21.68
CA GLU A 577 1.80 -16.93 21.93
C GLU A 577 0.47 -16.81 22.71
N LEU A 578 0.24 -15.70 23.40
CA LEU A 578 -0.99 -15.44 24.15
C LEU A 578 -2.13 -14.87 23.27
N HIS A 579 -1.84 -14.49 22.03
CA HIS A 579 -2.76 -13.80 21.14
C HIS A 579 -3.04 -14.60 19.86
N PRO A 580 -3.92 -15.61 19.90
CA PRO A 580 -4.29 -16.39 18.71
C PRO A 580 -5.03 -15.55 17.64
N GLU A 581 -5.52 -14.36 17.98
CA GLU A 581 -6.17 -13.42 17.08
C GLU A 581 -5.20 -12.71 16.10
N VAL A 582 -3.89 -12.74 16.35
CA VAL A 582 -2.87 -12.16 15.46
C VAL A 582 -2.00 -13.22 14.82
N GLU A 583 -1.63 -12.98 13.56
CA GLU A 583 -0.78 -13.87 12.78
C GLU A 583 0.37 -13.06 12.14
N LEU A 584 1.61 -13.51 12.37
CA LEU A 584 2.79 -13.06 11.65
C LEU A 584 3.23 -14.16 10.68
N ARG A 585 3.19 -13.85 9.37
CA ARG A 585 3.66 -14.76 8.32
C ARG A 585 4.93 -14.20 7.69
N LEU A 586 6.04 -14.90 7.90
CA LEU A 586 7.32 -14.58 7.23
C LEU A 586 7.53 -15.51 6.04
N GLN A 587 7.95 -14.94 4.92
CA GLN A 587 8.26 -15.66 3.68
C GLN A 587 9.55 -15.11 3.06
N THR A 588 10.22 -15.93 2.25
CA THR A 588 11.36 -15.47 1.46
C THR A 588 11.23 -15.88 0.00
N ARG A 589 11.94 -15.17 -0.87
CA ARG A 589 12.20 -15.57 -2.25
C ARG A 589 13.60 -15.14 -2.66
N THR A 590 14.13 -15.77 -3.68
CA THR A 590 15.52 -15.60 -4.11
C THR A 590 15.65 -15.51 -5.62
N SER A 591 16.74 -14.90 -6.09
CA SER A 591 17.06 -14.71 -7.51
C SER A 591 18.58 -14.69 -7.75
N ASP A 592 18.98 -14.97 -8.99
CA ASP A 592 20.36 -14.77 -9.48
C ASP A 592 20.52 -13.46 -10.26
N THR A 593 19.44 -12.78 -10.58
CA THR A 593 19.44 -11.43 -11.15
C THR A 593 18.72 -10.45 -10.22
N ILE A 594 19.15 -9.19 -10.25
CA ILE A 594 18.49 -8.10 -9.51
C ILE A 594 17.18 -7.70 -10.15
N ASP A 595 16.92 -8.12 -11.39
CA ASP A 595 15.85 -7.62 -12.25
C ASP A 595 14.58 -7.39 -11.44
N SER A 596 14.34 -6.10 -11.27
CA SER A 596 13.42 -5.52 -10.32
C SER A 596 12.02 -5.65 -10.88
N VAL A 597 11.41 -6.84 -10.81
CA VAL A 597 9.97 -7.08 -10.99
C VAL A 597 9.41 -6.72 -12.40
N PHE A 598 10.16 -6.01 -13.26
CA PHE A 598 9.74 -5.49 -14.56
C PHE A 598 10.91 -5.46 -15.54
N THR A 599 10.67 -5.94 -16.76
CA THR A 599 11.58 -5.77 -17.90
C THR A 599 10.99 -4.69 -18.81
N TYR A 600 11.79 -3.68 -19.13
CA TYR A 600 11.39 -2.55 -19.96
C TYR A 600 11.80 -2.82 -21.41
N TYR A 601 10.84 -2.72 -22.33
CA TYR A 601 11.11 -2.86 -23.75
C TYR A 601 10.87 -1.55 -24.47
N GLU A 602 11.79 -1.24 -25.36
CA GLU A 602 11.64 -0.27 -26.42
C GLU A 602 11.01 -0.99 -27.64
N VAL A 603 9.76 -0.67 -27.99
CA VAL A 603 9.04 -1.31 -29.11
C VAL A 603 8.93 -0.38 -30.30
N THR A 604 9.65 -0.68 -31.38
CA THR A 604 9.55 0.08 -32.63
C THR A 604 8.53 -0.57 -33.56
N GLY A 605 7.66 0.22 -34.21
CA GLY A 605 6.75 -0.27 -35.26
C GLY A 605 5.56 -1.09 -34.75
N VAL A 606 4.98 -0.73 -33.59
CA VAL A 606 3.87 -1.43 -32.93
C VAL A 606 2.72 -1.72 -33.89
N GLY A 607 2.28 -2.98 -33.96
CA GLY A 607 1.16 -3.40 -34.80
C GLY A 607 1.47 -3.47 -36.30
N THR A 608 2.75 -3.41 -36.69
CA THR A 608 3.20 -3.57 -38.07
C THR A 608 4.07 -4.83 -38.23
N ASN A 609 4.25 -5.29 -39.48
CA ASN A 609 5.15 -6.42 -39.78
C ASN A 609 6.64 -6.15 -39.45
N SER A 610 6.97 -4.91 -39.06
CA SER A 610 8.31 -4.46 -38.71
C SER A 610 8.50 -4.28 -37.19
N GLU A 611 7.54 -4.74 -36.37
CA GLU A 611 7.61 -4.62 -34.91
C GLU A 611 8.90 -5.27 -34.37
N LYS A 612 9.75 -4.47 -33.71
CA LYS A 612 10.94 -4.96 -33.01
C LYS A 612 10.89 -4.52 -31.55
N ARG A 613 11.17 -5.47 -30.66
CA ARG A 613 11.25 -5.27 -29.20
C ARG A 613 12.71 -5.37 -28.78
N THR A 614 13.22 -4.32 -28.15
CA THR A 614 14.58 -4.25 -27.63
C THR A 614 14.49 -3.99 -26.13
N GLU A 615 15.14 -4.81 -25.31
CA GLU A 615 15.20 -4.58 -23.87
C GLU A 615 16.07 -3.35 -23.55
N ILE A 616 15.64 -2.53 -22.59
CA ILE A 616 16.36 -1.33 -22.13
C ILE A 616 16.48 -1.30 -20.59
N PRO A 617 17.58 -0.75 -20.04
CA PRO A 617 17.73 -0.55 -18.59
C PRO A 617 16.65 0.39 -18.02
N PHE A 618 16.33 0.25 -16.72
CA PHE A 618 15.32 1.09 -16.04
C PHE A 618 15.64 2.59 -16.13
N GLU A 619 16.89 2.99 -15.96
CA GLU A 619 17.33 4.39 -16.10
C GLU A 619 17.09 4.92 -17.52
N THR A 620 17.29 4.05 -18.53
CA THR A 620 17.02 4.39 -19.93
C THR A 620 15.51 4.53 -20.15
N TYR A 621 14.70 3.65 -19.55
CA TYR A 621 13.24 3.78 -19.57
C TYR A 621 12.78 5.10 -18.91
N LEU A 622 13.28 5.42 -17.72
CA LEU A 622 12.96 6.69 -17.03
C LEU A 622 13.33 7.90 -17.88
N LYS A 623 14.52 7.88 -18.51
CA LYS A 623 14.93 8.94 -19.43
C LYS A 623 13.98 9.07 -20.62
N ARG A 624 13.54 7.95 -21.19
CA ARG A 624 12.56 7.96 -22.30
C ARG A 624 11.18 8.43 -21.88
N VAL A 625 10.72 8.08 -20.68
CA VAL A 625 9.47 8.59 -20.10
C VAL A 625 9.56 10.10 -19.88
N ALA A 626 10.69 10.58 -19.36
CA ALA A 626 10.95 12.02 -19.22
C ALA A 626 10.96 12.73 -20.58
N ASP A 627 11.63 12.18 -21.60
CA ASP A 627 11.64 12.72 -22.96
C ASP A 627 10.22 12.82 -23.55
N VAL A 628 9.36 11.82 -23.30
CA VAL A 628 7.95 11.82 -23.74
C VAL A 628 7.12 12.84 -22.97
N ALA A 629 7.37 13.00 -21.66
CA ALA A 629 6.71 14.02 -20.84
C ALA A 629 7.07 15.43 -21.31
N VAL A 630 8.36 15.71 -21.54
CA VAL A 630 8.85 16.99 -22.09
C VAL A 630 8.23 17.27 -23.46
N PHE A 631 8.15 16.27 -24.35
CA PHE A 631 7.45 16.44 -25.61
C PHE A 631 5.95 16.74 -25.40
N ALA A 632 5.27 16.02 -24.51
CA ALA A 632 3.84 16.22 -24.27
C ALA A 632 3.54 17.62 -23.73
N THR A 633 4.39 18.14 -22.84
CA THR A 633 4.34 19.52 -22.36
C THR A 633 4.52 20.50 -23.52
N TRP A 634 5.53 20.30 -24.38
CA TRP A 634 5.74 21.14 -25.57
C TRP A 634 4.57 21.06 -26.57
N ASP A 635 4.00 19.88 -26.84
CA ASP A 635 2.86 19.71 -27.76
C ASP A 635 1.59 20.38 -27.23
N ALA A 636 1.41 20.41 -25.92
CA ALA A 636 0.31 21.08 -25.25
C ALA A 636 0.41 22.62 -25.24
N LEU A 637 1.59 23.21 -25.51
CA LEU A 637 1.74 24.66 -25.62
C LEU A 637 0.88 25.21 -26.79
N PRO A 638 0.18 26.34 -26.61
CA PRO A 638 -0.57 27.00 -27.69
C PRO A 638 0.38 27.46 -28.80
N GLU A 639 -0.10 27.52 -30.06
CA GLU A 639 0.70 27.97 -31.22
C GLU A 639 1.17 29.43 -31.10
N SER A 640 0.46 30.22 -30.29
CA SER A 640 0.86 31.56 -29.89
C SER A 640 0.25 31.90 -28.54
N ARG A 641 0.98 32.60 -27.67
CA ARG A 641 0.48 33.14 -26.39
C ARG A 641 0.59 34.67 -26.43
N GLU A 642 -0.56 35.34 -26.43
CA GLU A 642 -0.59 36.81 -26.31
C GLU A 642 -0.50 37.19 -24.82
N ILE A 643 0.61 37.82 -24.42
CA ILE A 643 0.76 38.46 -23.11
C ILE A 643 0.29 39.90 -23.25
N ARG A 644 -0.76 40.24 -22.50
CA ARG A 644 -1.35 41.58 -22.53
C ARG A 644 -0.73 42.44 -21.44
N LEU A 645 0.11 43.37 -21.85
CA LEU A 645 0.78 44.31 -20.97
C LEU A 645 -0.27 45.24 -20.34
N ARG A 646 -0.26 45.32 -19.00
CA ARG A 646 -1.21 46.13 -18.24
C ARG A 646 -0.62 47.54 -18.05
N PRO A 647 -1.38 48.61 -18.28
CA PRO A 647 -0.95 49.93 -17.83
C PRO A 647 -1.09 50.02 -16.31
N HIS A 648 0.01 50.23 -15.59
CA HIS A 648 0.05 50.35 -14.14
C HIS A 648 0.19 51.78 -13.61
N ALA A 649 -0.06 51.94 -12.30
CA ALA A 649 -0.07 53.21 -11.58
C ALA A 649 1.20 53.35 -10.74
N THR A 650 1.98 54.39 -10.99
CA THR A 650 3.32 54.59 -10.43
C THR A 650 3.42 54.41 -8.90
N ALA A 651 4.53 53.79 -8.46
CA ALA A 651 5.00 53.63 -7.08
C ALA A 651 4.29 52.59 -6.18
N ARG A 652 3.94 51.41 -6.71
CA ARG A 652 3.48 50.25 -5.93
C ARG A 652 3.97 48.94 -6.57
N ASP A 653 4.47 48.04 -5.73
CA ASP A 653 4.62 46.60 -6.01
C ASP A 653 3.22 45.99 -6.13
N ASP A 654 2.78 45.63 -7.33
CA ASP A 654 1.43 45.09 -7.58
C ASP A 654 1.39 43.68 -8.18
N ASP A 655 2.54 43.04 -8.28
CA ASP A 655 2.73 41.63 -8.62
C ASP A 655 3.40 40.82 -7.48
N GLY A 656 3.95 41.47 -6.47
CA GLY A 656 4.27 40.91 -5.15
C GLY A 656 5.71 40.46 -4.97
N ASP A 657 6.64 41.03 -5.72
CA ASP A 657 8.07 40.68 -5.72
C ASP A 657 8.92 41.48 -4.70
N ASN A 658 8.33 42.53 -4.08
CA ASN A 658 8.93 43.53 -3.20
C ASN A 658 9.88 44.56 -3.85
N ARG A 659 9.79 44.83 -5.16
CA ARG A 659 10.51 45.93 -5.83
C ARG A 659 9.58 47.04 -6.32
N ILE A 660 10.19 48.17 -6.70
CA ILE A 660 9.50 49.35 -7.24
C ILE A 660 10.41 49.87 -8.35
N ASP A 661 10.26 49.33 -9.55
CA ASP A 661 11.08 49.60 -10.73
C ASP A 661 10.34 50.51 -11.72
N GLU A 662 11.06 51.05 -12.70
CA GLU A 662 10.51 51.85 -13.82
C GLU A 662 11.30 51.46 -15.08
N ASP A 663 10.70 50.63 -15.96
CA ASP A 663 11.35 50.06 -17.13
C ASP A 663 10.87 50.59 -18.49
N LEU A 664 11.72 50.45 -19.51
CA LEU A 664 11.43 50.79 -20.91
C LEU A 664 10.90 49.55 -21.63
N MET A 665 9.93 49.72 -22.55
CA MET A 665 9.39 48.62 -23.36
C MET A 665 10.39 48.22 -24.46
N ASP A 666 11.36 47.36 -24.16
CA ASP A 666 12.37 46.90 -25.11
C ASP A 666 12.71 45.40 -25.10
N GLU A 667 11.86 44.54 -24.51
CA GLU A 667 11.99 43.07 -24.51
C GLU A 667 13.28 42.54 -23.83
N VAL A 668 13.93 43.39 -23.01
CA VAL A 668 15.17 43.13 -22.27
C VAL A 668 14.87 43.18 -20.76
N ASP A 669 15.39 42.22 -19.99
CA ASP A 669 15.43 42.30 -18.53
C ASP A 669 16.52 43.31 -18.11
N ASN A 670 16.11 44.58 -17.97
CA ASN A 670 17.04 45.70 -17.74
C ASN A 670 17.48 45.80 -16.28
N ASP A 671 16.77 45.18 -15.34
CA ASP A 671 17.02 45.25 -13.90
C ASP A 671 17.70 43.98 -13.34
N GLY A 672 17.69 42.90 -14.12
CA GLY A 672 18.39 41.64 -13.87
C GLY A 672 17.69 40.77 -12.83
N ASP A 673 16.38 40.85 -12.71
CA ASP A 673 15.58 40.02 -11.80
C ASP A 673 15.15 38.66 -12.39
N GLY A 674 15.38 38.47 -13.69
CA GLY A 674 15.08 37.27 -14.46
C GLY A 674 13.68 37.25 -15.08
N LEU A 675 12.93 38.35 -15.03
CA LEU A 675 11.61 38.52 -15.62
C LEU A 675 11.60 39.74 -16.55
N VAL A 676 10.76 39.73 -17.59
CA VAL A 676 10.45 40.94 -18.37
C VAL A 676 9.03 41.38 -18.03
N ASP A 677 8.91 42.27 -17.05
CA ASP A 677 7.65 42.86 -16.58
C ASP A 677 7.56 44.36 -16.93
N GLU A 678 7.70 44.68 -18.22
CA GLU A 678 7.73 46.05 -18.76
C GLU A 678 6.63 47.01 -18.21
N ASP A 679 7.01 48.04 -17.45
CA ASP A 679 6.10 49.03 -16.86
C ASP A 679 6.34 50.47 -17.35
N GLY A 680 6.01 50.75 -18.62
CA GLY A 680 6.23 52.08 -19.19
C GLY A 680 5.59 53.25 -18.40
N LEU A 681 6.38 54.29 -18.10
CA LEU A 681 5.91 55.61 -17.66
C LEU A 681 4.76 56.10 -18.57
N THR A 682 3.63 56.51 -17.97
CA THR A 682 2.45 57.05 -18.69
C THR A 682 2.85 58.08 -19.75
N GLY A 683 2.95 57.66 -21.01
CA GLY A 683 3.35 58.57 -22.09
C GLY A 683 3.91 57.90 -23.34
N ASP A 684 4.61 56.77 -23.22
CA ASP A 684 5.33 56.22 -24.37
C ASP A 684 4.50 55.24 -25.21
N ARG A 685 4.34 55.60 -26.48
CA ARG A 685 3.75 54.78 -27.54
C ARG A 685 4.90 54.24 -28.38
N GLY A 686 5.26 52.98 -28.21
CA GLY A 686 6.27 52.37 -29.09
C GLY A 686 6.67 50.93 -28.77
N GLY A 687 5.74 49.98 -28.83
CA GLY A 687 6.08 48.56 -29.06
C GLY A 687 5.69 48.14 -30.48
N PRO A 688 6.26 47.05 -31.06
CA PRO A 688 6.21 46.74 -32.50
C PRO A 688 4.79 46.63 -33.09
N ASN A 689 3.80 46.40 -32.23
CA ASN A 689 2.41 46.14 -32.62
C ASN A 689 1.45 47.30 -32.28
N ASN A 690 1.94 48.33 -31.58
CA ASN A 690 1.17 49.50 -31.16
C ASN A 690 -0.12 49.15 -30.37
N ARG A 691 -0.12 48.04 -29.61
CA ARG A 691 -1.32 47.50 -28.91
C ARG A 691 -1.12 47.06 -27.44
N GLY A 692 0.09 47.16 -26.87
CA GLY A 692 0.35 46.73 -25.48
C GLY A 692 0.15 45.21 -25.31
N THR A 693 0.70 44.44 -26.24
CA THR A 693 0.57 42.97 -26.27
C THR A 693 1.80 42.38 -26.95
N ILE A 694 2.55 41.55 -26.23
CA ILE A 694 3.63 40.71 -26.76
C ILE A 694 3.01 39.39 -27.20
N THR A 695 3.43 38.87 -28.35
CA THR A 695 2.92 37.61 -28.89
C THR A 695 4.05 36.62 -28.97
N LEU A 696 4.08 35.72 -27.99
CA LEU A 696 4.97 34.58 -27.92
C LEU A 696 4.52 33.51 -28.92
N LEU A 697 5.42 32.91 -29.70
CA LEU A 697 5.09 31.98 -30.79
C LEU A 697 5.64 30.58 -30.50
N LYS A 698 5.00 29.54 -31.05
CA LYS A 698 5.50 28.15 -30.93
C LYS A 698 6.46 27.83 -32.09
N HIS A 699 7.76 27.81 -31.83
CA HIS A 699 8.81 27.78 -32.87
C HIS A 699 9.14 26.40 -33.49
N LYS A 700 9.83 26.42 -34.64
CA LYS A 700 10.35 25.23 -35.35
C LYS A 700 11.86 25.09 -35.13
N ARG A 701 12.28 23.96 -34.52
CA ARG A 701 13.69 23.55 -34.32
C ARG A 701 14.71 24.16 -35.31
N LYS A 702 15.67 24.94 -34.78
CA LYS A 702 16.88 25.44 -35.49
C LYS A 702 16.58 26.41 -36.64
N GLN A 703 15.63 27.31 -36.46
CA GLN A 703 15.35 28.37 -37.40
C GLN A 703 15.22 29.67 -36.62
N ASP A 704 16.20 30.56 -36.82
CA ASP A 704 16.11 32.00 -36.60
C ASP A 704 14.93 32.54 -37.42
N ASP A 705 13.77 32.70 -36.78
CA ASP A 705 12.52 33.10 -37.42
C ASP A 705 12.03 34.51 -37.05
N ASP A 706 12.76 35.20 -36.17
CA ASP A 706 12.66 36.63 -35.85
C ASP A 706 13.78 37.48 -36.48
N GLY A 707 14.88 36.87 -36.94
CA GLY A 707 15.86 37.45 -37.86
C GLY A 707 17.06 38.14 -37.21
N ASP A 708 17.37 37.78 -35.97
CA ASP A 708 18.41 38.41 -35.14
C ASP A 708 19.83 37.83 -35.39
N GLY A 709 19.90 36.59 -35.90
CA GLY A 709 21.10 35.89 -36.31
C GLY A 709 21.67 34.89 -35.29
N LEU A 710 20.99 34.61 -34.19
CA LEU A 710 21.35 33.60 -33.19
C LEU A 710 20.32 32.44 -33.15
N VAL A 711 20.54 31.44 -32.29
CA VAL A 711 19.68 30.24 -32.17
C VAL A 711 19.71 29.85 -30.69
N ASP A 712 18.80 30.44 -29.91
CA ASP A 712 18.89 30.49 -28.44
C ASP A 712 17.69 29.78 -27.77
N GLU A 713 17.93 28.98 -26.73
CA GLU A 713 17.02 27.87 -26.32
C GLU A 713 16.21 28.15 -25.03
N ASP A 714 15.34 29.17 -25.02
CA ASP A 714 14.49 29.51 -23.85
C ASP A 714 13.03 29.01 -23.91
N GLY A 715 12.38 28.93 -22.74
CA GLY A 715 11.00 28.47 -22.56
C GLY A 715 9.94 29.53 -22.86
N ILE A 716 8.71 29.13 -23.23
CA ILE A 716 7.56 30.04 -23.38
C ILE A 716 6.97 30.37 -21.98
N ASP A 717 7.80 30.88 -21.10
CA ASP A 717 7.47 31.20 -19.70
C ASP A 717 7.80 32.64 -19.29
N GLY A 718 8.53 33.40 -20.11
CA GLY A 718 8.84 34.80 -19.85
C GLY A 718 9.99 34.98 -18.85
N VAL A 719 10.92 34.02 -18.83
CA VAL A 719 12.16 34.02 -18.06
C VAL A 719 13.32 33.88 -19.04
N ASP A 720 14.38 34.68 -18.88
CA ASP A 720 15.68 34.48 -19.58
C ASP A 720 16.46 33.37 -18.85
N GLU A 721 16.39 32.13 -19.37
CA GLU A 721 16.98 30.96 -18.72
C GLU A 721 18.48 30.78 -19.05
N ASP A 722 18.96 31.36 -20.14
CA ASP A 722 20.35 31.21 -20.61
C ASP A 722 21.26 32.41 -20.31
N GLY A 723 20.67 33.52 -19.86
CA GLY A 723 21.30 34.67 -19.22
C GLY A 723 21.98 35.61 -20.21
N ASP A 724 21.47 35.69 -21.44
CA ASP A 724 22.00 36.55 -22.49
C ASP A 724 21.40 37.97 -22.49
N GLY A 725 20.35 38.18 -21.68
CA GLY A 725 19.68 39.44 -21.45
C GLY A 725 18.49 39.69 -22.38
N LEU A 726 18.09 38.72 -23.20
CA LEU A 726 16.89 38.78 -24.05
C LEU A 726 15.94 37.64 -23.67
N ILE A 727 14.62 37.87 -23.82
CA ILE A 727 13.65 36.78 -23.83
C ILE A 727 13.25 36.55 -25.29
N ASP A 728 14.11 35.88 -26.05
CA ASP A 728 13.89 35.52 -27.44
C ASP A 728 13.57 34.02 -27.59
N GLU A 729 12.32 33.76 -27.98
CA GLU A 729 11.77 32.41 -27.92
C GLU A 729 12.24 31.54 -29.11
N ASP A 730 13.06 30.52 -28.87
CA ASP A 730 13.33 29.45 -29.85
C ASP A 730 13.27 28.03 -29.26
N GLY A 731 12.66 27.86 -28.08
CA GLY A 731 12.47 26.59 -27.35
C GLY A 731 12.62 25.30 -28.18
N LYS A 732 13.73 24.57 -27.94
CA LYS A 732 14.16 23.41 -28.73
C LYS A 732 13.02 22.39 -28.91
N LYS A 733 12.31 22.41 -30.05
CA LYS A 733 11.30 21.37 -30.37
C LYS A 733 11.93 19.97 -30.18
N PRO A 734 11.43 19.15 -29.24
CA PRO A 734 11.95 17.81 -29.02
C PRO A 734 11.71 16.96 -30.28
N ALA A 735 12.55 15.95 -30.51
CA ALA A 735 12.45 15.13 -31.72
C ALA A 735 11.02 14.54 -31.89
N ASP A 736 10.50 14.60 -33.12
CA ASP A 736 9.14 14.20 -33.51
C ASP A 736 8.70 12.83 -32.92
N ILE A 737 7.54 12.74 -32.23
CA ILE A 737 7.08 11.51 -31.52
C ILE A 737 7.04 10.28 -32.42
N ARG A 738 6.85 10.44 -33.73
CA ARG A 738 6.82 9.30 -34.67
C ARG A 738 8.11 8.45 -34.66
N LYS A 739 9.18 8.93 -34.01
CA LYS A 739 10.45 8.22 -33.84
C LYS A 739 10.68 7.65 -32.43
N PHE A 740 9.82 7.94 -31.45
CA PHE A 740 9.91 7.29 -30.14
C PHE A 740 9.19 5.94 -30.18
N PRO A 741 9.91 4.82 -30.05
CA PRO A 741 9.29 3.52 -29.81
C PRO A 741 8.36 3.52 -28.59
N ASP A 742 7.27 2.78 -28.68
CA ASP A 742 6.37 2.57 -27.55
C ASP A 742 7.14 1.81 -26.45
N LEU A 743 7.20 2.41 -25.27
CA LEU A 743 7.80 1.76 -24.11
C LEU A 743 6.78 0.79 -23.53
N THR A 744 7.11 -0.50 -23.54
CA THR A 744 6.24 -1.54 -22.99
C THR A 744 6.88 -2.10 -21.73
N ILE A 745 6.16 -2.00 -20.61
CA ILE A 745 6.47 -2.76 -19.40
C ILE A 745 5.89 -4.15 -19.61
N THR A 746 6.75 -5.16 -19.67
CA THR A 746 6.27 -6.54 -19.58
C THR A 746 6.51 -7.03 -18.16
N PRO A 747 5.46 -7.40 -17.41
CA PRO A 747 5.66 -8.11 -16.15
C PRO A 747 6.22 -9.48 -16.50
N VAL A 748 7.54 -9.63 -16.38
CA VAL A 748 8.20 -10.92 -16.45
C VAL A 748 8.77 -11.17 -15.07
N PHE A 749 8.21 -12.14 -14.35
CA PHE A 749 8.89 -12.75 -13.20
C PHE A 749 10.05 -13.63 -13.70
N ALA A 750 10.92 -13.09 -14.55
CA ALA A 750 12.13 -13.78 -15.00
C ALA A 750 13.15 -13.67 -13.88
N GLY A 751 13.55 -14.80 -13.30
CA GLY A 751 14.68 -14.89 -12.37
C GLY A 751 14.31 -15.08 -10.89
N TRP A 752 13.23 -14.47 -10.40
CA TRP A 752 12.79 -14.66 -9.01
C TRP A 752 12.01 -15.95 -8.81
N SER A 753 12.34 -16.68 -7.75
CA SER A 753 11.52 -17.80 -7.29
C SER A 753 10.17 -17.35 -6.73
N PRO A 754 9.14 -18.23 -6.74
CA PRO A 754 7.93 -18.00 -5.97
C PRO A 754 8.25 -17.80 -4.48
N TRP A 755 7.38 -17.06 -3.78
CA TRP A 755 7.46 -16.93 -2.33
C TRP A 755 7.37 -18.29 -1.65
N SER A 756 8.22 -18.51 -0.64
CA SER A 756 8.14 -19.70 0.20
C SER A 756 6.78 -19.80 0.91
N PRO A 757 6.33 -20.99 1.34
CA PRO A 757 5.32 -21.09 2.37
C PRO A 757 5.73 -20.28 3.62
N PRO A 758 4.76 -19.76 4.41
CA PRO A 758 5.06 -19.09 5.67
C PRO A 758 5.87 -19.97 6.63
N TYR A 759 6.93 -19.41 7.20
CA TYR A 759 7.76 -20.08 8.19
C TYR A 759 7.01 -20.30 9.51
N ARG A 760 7.21 -21.47 10.13
CA ARG A 760 6.61 -21.82 11.42
C ARG A 760 7.71 -22.01 12.48
N PRO A 761 7.48 -21.61 13.74
CA PRO A 761 8.42 -21.87 14.84
C PRO A 761 8.76 -23.35 14.98
N ILE A 762 10.02 -23.66 15.27
CA ILE A 762 10.51 -25.02 15.54
C ILE A 762 10.86 -25.14 17.03
N HIS A 763 10.34 -26.17 17.71
CA HIS A 763 10.57 -26.41 19.15
C HIS A 763 10.28 -25.19 20.06
N GLY A 764 9.26 -24.40 19.73
CA GLY A 764 8.89 -23.19 20.50
C GLY A 764 9.87 -22.03 20.34
N ARG A 765 10.76 -22.06 19.33
CA ARG A 765 11.64 -20.96 18.97
C ARG A 765 11.25 -20.40 17.62
N ASN A 766 11.28 -19.07 17.51
CA ASN A 766 11.06 -18.32 16.27
C ASN A 766 12.24 -18.47 15.30
N GLU A 767 12.47 -19.70 14.86
CA GLU A 767 13.47 -20.09 13.88
C GLU A 767 12.90 -21.14 12.92
N ALA A 768 13.32 -21.11 11.66
CA ALA A 768 12.95 -22.09 10.65
C ALA A 768 14.07 -22.32 9.64
N THR A 769 14.08 -23.49 9.01
CA THR A 769 14.95 -23.76 7.84
C THR A 769 14.38 -23.04 6.61
N ILE A 770 15.23 -22.35 5.86
CA ILE A 770 14.80 -21.61 4.66
C ILE A 770 14.41 -22.59 3.56
N LEU A 771 13.27 -22.33 2.92
CA LEU A 771 12.71 -23.18 1.86
C LEU A 771 12.95 -22.62 0.46
N SER A 772 13.31 -21.34 0.35
CA SER A 772 13.59 -20.68 -0.94
C SER A 772 14.82 -21.30 -1.62
N PRO A 773 14.84 -21.34 -2.96
CA PRO A 773 15.98 -21.84 -3.72
C PRO A 773 17.30 -21.17 -3.30
N SER A 774 18.32 -21.98 -3.05
CA SER A 774 19.68 -21.54 -2.79
C SER A 774 20.66 -22.61 -3.31
N PRO A 775 21.87 -22.25 -3.76
CA PRO A 775 22.54 -20.98 -3.55
C PRO A 775 22.08 -19.93 -4.57
N ARG A 776 22.00 -18.66 -4.14
CA ARG A 776 21.53 -17.51 -4.95
C ARG A 776 22.36 -16.27 -4.64
N LYS A 777 22.17 -15.21 -5.45
CA LYS A 777 22.84 -13.91 -5.28
C LYS A 777 21.99 -12.91 -4.50
N PHE A 778 20.66 -12.99 -4.69
CA PHE A 778 19.71 -12.04 -4.12
C PHE A 778 18.62 -12.74 -3.32
N LEU A 779 18.15 -12.05 -2.29
CA LEU A 779 17.08 -12.47 -1.40
C LEU A 779 16.08 -11.33 -1.20
N GLN A 780 14.79 -11.67 -1.10
CA GLN A 780 13.79 -10.81 -0.50
C GLN A 780 13.07 -11.53 0.61
N THR A 781 12.71 -10.76 1.64
CA THR A 781 11.91 -11.20 2.78
C THR A 781 10.58 -10.48 2.75
N ARG A 782 9.50 -11.18 3.05
CA ARG A 782 8.16 -10.63 3.18
C ARG A 782 7.61 -10.94 4.57
N ALA A 783 7.02 -9.94 5.20
CA ALA A 783 6.28 -10.06 6.44
C ALA A 783 4.82 -9.66 6.19
N ILE A 784 3.88 -10.54 6.54
CA ILE A 784 2.45 -10.24 6.50
C ILE A 784 1.96 -10.30 7.94
N ILE A 785 1.40 -9.19 8.40
CA ILE A 785 0.78 -9.08 9.73
C ILE A 785 -0.72 -9.04 9.50
N ALA A 786 -1.46 -9.96 10.13
CA ALA A 786 -2.91 -10.00 10.09
C ALA A 786 -3.48 -10.11 11.51
N SER A 787 -4.62 -9.46 11.75
CA SER A 787 -5.30 -9.48 13.05
C SER A 787 -6.81 -9.62 12.87
N SER A 788 -7.45 -10.47 13.67
CA SER A 788 -8.91 -10.51 13.83
C SER A 788 -9.43 -9.62 14.94
N SER A 789 -8.56 -8.85 15.60
CA SER A 789 -8.91 -7.84 16.61
C SER A 789 -8.47 -6.45 16.17
N PRO A 790 -9.28 -5.39 16.37
CA PRO A 790 -8.84 -4.02 16.12
C PRO A 790 -7.76 -3.55 17.12
N ASP A 791 -7.70 -4.16 18.30
CA ASP A 791 -6.93 -3.64 19.42
C ASP A 791 -5.59 -4.36 19.63
N VAL A 792 -5.28 -5.34 18.77
CA VAL A 792 -4.05 -6.16 18.87
C VAL A 792 -3.34 -6.21 17.53
N THR A 793 -2.03 -5.98 17.53
CA THR A 793 -1.16 -6.12 16.36
C THR A 793 0.17 -6.78 16.72
N VAL A 794 1.06 -6.95 15.73
CA VAL A 794 2.41 -7.47 15.91
C VAL A 794 3.43 -6.35 15.77
N ARG A 795 4.40 -6.30 16.67
CA ARG A 795 5.66 -5.58 16.47
C ARG A 795 6.75 -6.57 16.07
N LEU A 796 7.35 -6.36 14.90
CA LEU A 796 8.50 -7.13 14.43
C LEU A 796 9.79 -6.41 14.86
N LYS A 797 10.51 -7.00 15.83
CA LYS A 797 11.74 -6.42 16.40
C LYS A 797 12.97 -6.71 15.53
N SER A 798 13.07 -7.95 15.05
CA SER A 798 14.19 -8.32 14.19
C SER A 798 13.90 -9.51 13.28
N VAL A 799 14.56 -9.54 12.13
CA VAL A 799 14.69 -10.72 11.26
C VAL A 799 16.16 -10.94 10.97
N ALA A 800 16.64 -12.17 11.10
CA ALA A 800 18.02 -12.54 10.79
C ALA A 800 18.05 -13.83 9.95
N ILE A 801 19.02 -13.93 9.04
CA ILE A 801 19.17 -15.06 8.14
C ILE A 801 20.63 -15.51 8.12
N ASP A 802 20.85 -16.80 8.40
CA ASP A 802 22.15 -17.44 8.31
C ASP A 802 22.44 -17.84 6.86
N LEU A 803 23.62 -17.46 6.39
CA LEU A 803 24.18 -17.80 5.10
C LEU A 803 25.24 -18.89 5.27
N ALA A 804 25.44 -19.68 4.22
CA ALA A 804 26.53 -20.62 4.15
C ALA A 804 27.17 -20.64 2.75
N PRO A 805 28.45 -21.02 2.64
CA PRO A 805 29.04 -21.26 1.34
C PRO A 805 28.36 -22.47 0.66
N PRO A 806 28.28 -22.49 -0.68
CA PRO A 806 27.69 -23.61 -1.43
C PRO A 806 28.59 -24.85 -1.40
N ILE A 807 28.04 -26.01 -1.05
CA ILE A 807 28.72 -27.33 -1.07
C ILE A 807 29.08 -27.77 -2.51
N SER A 808 28.35 -27.25 -3.49
CA SER A 808 28.64 -27.37 -4.92
C SER A 808 28.27 -26.05 -5.60
N THR A 809 29.13 -25.54 -6.48
CA THR A 809 28.90 -24.26 -7.18
C THR A 809 27.67 -24.32 -8.09
N GLU A 810 27.33 -25.51 -8.60
CA GLU A 810 26.16 -25.77 -9.41
C GLU A 810 25.53 -27.10 -8.97
N VAL A 811 24.22 -27.11 -8.72
CA VAL A 811 23.44 -28.35 -8.50
C VAL A 811 22.10 -28.18 -9.18
N VAL A 812 21.80 -29.02 -10.16
CA VAL A 812 20.61 -28.92 -11.02
C VAL A 812 19.81 -30.22 -10.93
N GLY A 813 18.50 -30.08 -10.79
CA GLY A 813 17.55 -31.16 -10.62
C GLY A 813 16.56 -31.20 -11.76
N GLU A 814 16.26 -32.40 -12.24
CA GLU A 814 15.32 -32.60 -13.34
C GLU A 814 14.49 -33.87 -13.12
N LEU A 815 13.18 -33.79 -13.38
CA LEU A 815 12.24 -34.88 -13.18
C LEU A 815 11.75 -35.43 -14.53
N ALA A 816 11.84 -36.74 -14.70
CA ALA A 816 11.31 -37.47 -15.83
C ALA A 816 10.39 -38.61 -15.40
N ILE A 817 9.60 -39.10 -16.35
CA ILE A 817 8.91 -40.39 -16.26
C ILE A 817 9.76 -41.43 -16.99
N LEU A 818 9.93 -42.60 -16.38
CA LEU A 818 10.47 -43.77 -17.06
C LEU A 818 9.41 -44.31 -18.01
N THR A 819 9.76 -44.43 -19.30
CA THR A 819 8.92 -45.13 -20.26
C THR A 819 8.88 -46.62 -19.92
N GLU A 820 7.94 -47.37 -20.51
CA GLU A 820 7.89 -48.84 -20.33
C GLU A 820 9.25 -49.48 -20.65
N ALA A 821 9.91 -49.04 -21.73
CA ALA A 821 11.25 -49.48 -22.11
C ALA A 821 12.32 -49.12 -21.06
N GLY A 822 12.27 -47.90 -20.51
CA GLY A 822 13.22 -47.44 -19.49
C GLY A 822 13.02 -48.10 -18.12
N PHE A 823 11.78 -48.45 -17.79
CA PHE A 823 11.41 -49.16 -16.57
C PHE A 823 11.85 -50.63 -16.61
N ASP A 824 11.67 -51.29 -17.76
CA ASP A 824 12.10 -52.68 -17.95
C ASP A 824 13.61 -52.82 -18.13
N ARG A 825 14.31 -51.74 -18.54
CA ARG A 825 15.77 -51.74 -18.60
C ARG A 825 16.35 -51.89 -17.19
N PRO A 826 17.21 -52.92 -16.95
CA PRO A 826 17.85 -53.08 -15.66
C PRO A 826 18.65 -51.83 -15.27
N VAL A 827 18.55 -51.41 -14.01
CA VAL A 827 19.33 -50.27 -13.47
C VAL A 827 20.84 -50.47 -13.65
N ARG A 828 21.28 -51.74 -13.70
CA ARG A 828 22.67 -52.12 -13.93
C ARG A 828 23.13 -52.00 -15.38
N ASP A 829 22.21 -51.87 -16.33
CA ASP A 829 22.55 -51.49 -17.70
C ASP A 829 22.85 -49.99 -17.70
N LEU A 830 24.11 -49.64 -17.94
CA LEU A 830 24.62 -48.27 -17.90
C LEU A 830 24.42 -47.53 -19.24
N GLN A 831 23.91 -48.20 -20.28
CA GLN A 831 23.61 -47.61 -21.59
C GLN A 831 22.18 -47.06 -21.64
N ALA A 832 21.87 -46.12 -20.75
CA ALA A 832 20.60 -45.42 -20.81
C ALA A 832 20.52 -44.55 -22.07
N VAL A 833 19.34 -44.50 -22.69
CA VAL A 833 19.08 -43.70 -23.90
C VAL A 833 17.92 -42.75 -23.67
N ALA A 834 17.80 -41.70 -24.47
CA ALA A 834 16.72 -40.72 -24.31
C ALA A 834 15.31 -41.34 -24.38
N ALA A 835 15.13 -42.43 -25.15
CA ALA A 835 13.86 -43.16 -25.24
C ALA A 835 13.44 -43.86 -23.93
N ASP A 836 14.35 -44.02 -22.96
CA ASP A 836 14.04 -44.57 -21.64
C ASP A 836 13.25 -43.55 -20.77
N TYR A 837 13.22 -42.27 -21.17
CA TYR A 837 12.65 -41.17 -20.39
C TYR A 837 11.63 -40.37 -21.20
N ALA A 838 10.64 -39.81 -20.52
CA ALA A 838 9.66 -38.89 -21.07
C ALA A 838 9.44 -37.70 -20.12
N ALA A 839 8.97 -36.58 -20.67
CA ALA A 839 8.55 -35.44 -19.87
C ALA A 839 7.40 -35.85 -18.91
N PRO A 840 7.33 -35.31 -17.69
CA PRO A 840 6.34 -35.70 -16.69
C PRO A 840 4.98 -35.03 -16.94
N ILE A 841 4.40 -35.30 -18.11
CA ILE A 841 3.08 -34.83 -18.53
C ILE A 841 2.04 -35.95 -18.45
N ASP A 842 0.76 -35.57 -18.44
CA ASP A 842 -0.39 -36.50 -18.38
C ASP A 842 -0.36 -37.46 -17.18
N ILE A 843 0.10 -36.95 -16.04
CA ILE A 843 0.23 -37.75 -14.81
C ILE A 843 -1.13 -38.02 -14.17
N GLU A 844 -1.47 -39.29 -13.98
CA GLU A 844 -2.63 -39.69 -13.19
C GLU A 844 -2.35 -39.49 -11.68
N PRO A 845 -3.15 -38.67 -10.97
CA PRO A 845 -2.75 -38.16 -9.65
C PRO A 845 -2.84 -39.18 -8.50
N ALA A 846 -3.62 -40.26 -8.67
CA ALA A 846 -3.83 -41.29 -7.64
C ALA A 846 -3.04 -42.60 -7.89
N VAL A 847 -2.26 -42.67 -8.96
CA VAL A 847 -1.52 -43.88 -9.39
C VAL A 847 -0.03 -43.72 -9.10
N ASP A 848 0.63 -44.80 -8.66
CA ASP A 848 2.09 -44.85 -8.50
C ASP A 848 2.74 -44.72 -9.90
N GLN A 849 3.43 -43.62 -10.14
CA GLN A 849 4.15 -43.37 -11.40
C GLN A 849 5.65 -43.69 -11.26
N PRO A 850 6.29 -44.23 -12.30
CA PRO A 850 7.73 -44.53 -12.29
C PRO A 850 8.54 -43.29 -12.66
N TYR A 851 8.94 -42.52 -11.64
CA TYR A 851 9.76 -41.33 -11.81
C TYR A 851 11.26 -41.65 -11.84
N ALA A 852 11.99 -40.86 -12.61
CA ALA A 852 13.44 -40.70 -12.50
C ALA A 852 13.76 -39.24 -12.17
N TYR A 853 14.49 -39.01 -11.08
CA TYR A 853 14.95 -37.69 -10.68
C TYR A 853 16.47 -37.61 -10.85
N PHE A 854 16.92 -36.73 -11.73
CA PHE A 854 18.32 -36.49 -12.00
C PHE A 854 18.85 -35.35 -11.13
N VAL A 855 20.03 -35.53 -10.53
CA VAL A 855 20.77 -34.48 -9.83
C VAL A 855 22.15 -34.37 -10.45
N ARG A 856 22.38 -33.28 -11.19
CA ARG A 856 23.69 -32.91 -11.75
C ARG A 856 24.39 -31.97 -10.77
N ALA A 857 25.65 -32.21 -10.43
CA ALA A 857 26.41 -31.34 -9.53
C ALA A 857 27.83 -31.08 -10.02
N ALA A 858 28.27 -29.82 -9.94
CA ALA A 858 29.66 -29.44 -10.17
C ALA A 858 30.58 -29.89 -9.02
N GLY A 859 31.88 -29.65 -9.18
CA GLY A 859 32.84 -29.81 -8.09
C GLY A 859 32.53 -28.87 -6.91
N PRO A 860 32.94 -29.24 -5.68
CA PRO A 860 32.85 -28.33 -4.54
C PRO A 860 33.70 -27.07 -4.77
N ASP A 861 33.31 -25.95 -4.14
CA ASP A 861 34.12 -24.73 -4.18
C ASP A 861 35.44 -24.97 -3.43
N SER A 862 36.54 -25.00 -4.18
CA SER A 862 37.88 -25.25 -3.67
C SER A 862 38.45 -24.07 -2.88
N ASN A 863 37.83 -22.88 -2.95
CA ASN A 863 38.29 -21.67 -2.28
C ASN A 863 37.80 -21.54 -0.83
N VAL A 864 36.93 -22.45 -0.36
CA VAL A 864 36.33 -22.38 0.97
C VAL A 864 36.74 -23.57 1.83
N ALA A 865 37.49 -23.29 2.91
CA ALA A 865 37.90 -24.29 3.89
C ALA A 865 36.68 -24.93 4.57
N GLY A 866 36.59 -26.27 4.53
CA GLY A 866 35.46 -27.04 5.05
C GLY A 866 34.37 -27.38 4.02
N VAL A 867 34.50 -26.92 2.77
CA VAL A 867 33.55 -27.24 1.68
C VAL A 867 34.17 -28.16 0.61
N ALA A 868 35.50 -28.23 0.56
CA ALA A 868 36.28 -29.01 -0.40
C ALA A 868 35.96 -30.52 -0.45
N ASP A 869 35.26 -31.05 0.55
CA ASP A 869 34.86 -32.44 0.60
C ASP A 869 33.53 -32.72 -0.12
N GLY A 870 32.82 -31.74 -0.69
CA GLY A 870 31.59 -31.98 -1.47
C GLY A 870 30.41 -32.54 -0.67
N PHE A 871 29.43 -33.18 -1.31
CA PHE A 871 28.25 -33.75 -0.64
C PHE A 871 28.28 -35.29 -0.58
N ASN A 872 27.78 -35.85 0.51
CA ASN A 872 27.64 -37.30 0.70
C ASN A 872 26.24 -37.71 1.17
N GLU A 873 25.28 -36.80 1.20
CA GLU A 873 23.86 -37.12 1.39
C GLU A 873 22.99 -36.36 0.41
N LEU A 874 21.95 -37.03 -0.10
CA LEU A 874 20.92 -36.48 -0.98
C LEU A 874 19.54 -36.77 -0.37
N LEU A 875 18.81 -35.72 -0.02
CA LEU A 875 17.43 -35.78 0.46
C LEU A 875 16.50 -35.43 -0.70
N LEU A 876 15.57 -36.33 -1.03
CA LEU A 876 14.49 -36.11 -1.98
C LEU A 876 13.16 -36.02 -1.20
N VAL A 877 12.47 -34.90 -1.33
CA VAL A 877 11.15 -34.63 -0.77
C VAL A 877 10.14 -34.65 -1.92
N THR A 878 9.09 -35.45 -1.76
CA THR A 878 8.12 -35.73 -2.82
C THR A 878 6.69 -35.45 -2.32
N PRO A 879 5.68 -35.41 -3.20
CA PRO A 879 4.29 -35.16 -2.80
C PRO A 879 3.64 -36.26 -1.95
N SER A 880 4.13 -37.50 -2.05
CA SER A 880 3.50 -38.71 -1.48
C SER A 880 4.58 -39.71 -1.05
N SER A 881 4.18 -40.88 -0.54
CA SER A 881 5.17 -41.90 -0.18
C SER A 881 6.02 -42.37 -1.37
N VAL A 882 7.32 -42.62 -1.11
CA VAL A 882 8.29 -43.01 -2.14
C VAL A 882 8.75 -44.45 -1.97
N LYS A 883 8.74 -45.20 -3.07
CA LYS A 883 9.39 -46.53 -3.16
C LYS A 883 10.56 -46.48 -4.13
N ILE A 884 11.79 -46.48 -3.61
CA ILE A 884 13.01 -46.49 -4.43
C ILE A 884 13.13 -47.80 -5.20
N THR A 885 13.29 -47.72 -6.52
CA THR A 885 13.48 -48.87 -7.43
C THR A 885 14.93 -49.03 -7.87
N GLY A 886 15.72 -47.95 -7.88
CA GLY A 886 17.15 -48.02 -8.18
C GLY A 886 17.86 -46.66 -8.15
N LEU A 887 19.19 -46.72 -8.29
CA LEU A 887 20.05 -45.55 -8.32
C LEU A 887 21.13 -45.76 -9.39
N ARG A 888 21.40 -44.77 -10.24
CA ARG A 888 22.63 -44.74 -11.04
C ARG A 888 23.50 -43.54 -10.70
N LEU A 889 24.80 -43.75 -10.78
CA LEU A 889 25.82 -42.71 -10.62
C LEU A 889 26.59 -42.59 -11.92
N GLY A 890 26.91 -41.37 -12.32
CA GLY A 890 27.58 -41.09 -13.59
C GLY A 890 28.20 -39.71 -13.64
N ARG A 891 28.58 -39.33 -14.87
CA ARG A 891 29.09 -37.99 -15.20
C ARG A 891 28.31 -37.38 -16.35
N VAL A 892 28.28 -36.05 -16.36
CA VAL A 892 27.67 -35.25 -17.40
C VAL A 892 28.65 -34.17 -17.84
N LYS A 893 28.91 -34.10 -19.14
CA LYS A 893 29.61 -32.97 -19.74
C LYS A 893 28.66 -31.81 -19.96
N VAL A 894 29.15 -30.62 -19.69
CA VAL A 894 28.40 -29.37 -19.78
C VAL A 894 29.08 -28.44 -20.78
N THR A 895 28.31 -27.64 -21.52
CA THR A 895 28.85 -26.60 -22.39
C THR A 895 28.24 -25.25 -22.05
N THR A 896 29.00 -24.16 -22.22
CA THR A 896 28.51 -22.78 -22.10
C THR A 896 28.04 -22.29 -23.47
N GLY A 897 26.74 -22.01 -23.62
CA GLY A 897 26.20 -21.35 -24.82
C GLY A 897 26.03 -19.85 -24.59
N GLU A 898 26.35 -19.03 -25.61
CA GLU A 898 25.95 -17.62 -25.66
C GLU A 898 24.56 -17.52 -26.29
N ASN A 899 23.54 -17.21 -25.48
CA ASN A 899 22.24 -16.77 -25.98
C ASN A 899 21.85 -15.50 -25.22
N GLY A 900 21.77 -14.37 -25.92
CA GLY A 900 21.12 -13.15 -25.40
C GLY A 900 21.65 -12.62 -24.06
N GLY A 901 22.96 -12.62 -23.83
CA GLY A 901 23.57 -11.97 -22.66
C GLY A 901 23.59 -12.78 -21.36
N THR A 902 23.02 -13.99 -21.33
CA THR A 902 23.16 -14.93 -20.19
C THR A 902 23.90 -16.20 -20.63
N SER A 903 24.98 -16.55 -19.92
CA SER A 903 25.77 -17.76 -20.17
C SER A 903 25.01 -19.00 -19.65
N ALA A 904 24.07 -19.53 -20.43
CA ALA A 904 23.36 -20.74 -20.05
C ALA A 904 24.25 -21.98 -20.25
N ARG A 905 24.45 -22.76 -19.18
CA ARG A 905 25.17 -24.04 -19.18
C ARG A 905 24.20 -25.17 -19.51
N ARG A 906 24.50 -25.98 -20.52
CA ARG A 906 23.66 -27.09 -21.00
C ARG A 906 24.38 -28.43 -20.90
N ALA A 907 23.68 -29.47 -20.43
CA ALA A 907 24.16 -30.85 -20.48
C ALA A 907 24.21 -31.35 -21.93
N VAL A 908 25.32 -31.98 -22.33
CA VAL A 908 25.50 -32.44 -23.72
C VAL A 908 25.79 -33.93 -23.86
N GLU A 909 26.32 -34.57 -22.82
CA GLU A 909 26.69 -35.98 -22.84
C GLU A 909 26.67 -36.56 -21.42
N THR A 910 25.86 -37.60 -21.22
CA THR A 910 25.70 -38.34 -19.98
C THR A 910 26.32 -39.73 -20.09
N HIS A 911 27.13 -40.10 -19.11
CA HIS A 911 27.71 -41.44 -19.00
C HIS A 911 27.50 -42.00 -17.59
N PHE A 912 26.78 -43.12 -17.47
CA PHE A 912 26.62 -43.82 -16.19
C PHE A 912 27.82 -44.73 -15.92
N GLU A 913 28.37 -44.63 -14.71
CA GLU A 913 29.53 -45.41 -14.26
C GLU A 913 29.11 -46.59 -13.37
N GLN A 914 28.01 -46.44 -12.61
CA GLN A 914 27.57 -47.43 -11.62
C GLN A 914 26.03 -47.47 -11.51
N GLY A 915 25.49 -48.67 -11.32
CA GLY A 915 24.07 -48.91 -11.06
C GLY A 915 23.89 -49.70 -9.76
N LEU A 916 23.12 -49.14 -8.82
CA LEU A 916 22.83 -49.74 -7.53
C LEU A 916 21.36 -50.12 -7.45
N VAL A 917 21.12 -51.36 -7.01
CA VAL A 917 19.77 -51.93 -6.86
C VAL A 917 19.51 -52.30 -5.42
N ARG A 918 18.23 -52.32 -5.07
CA ARG A 918 17.80 -52.68 -3.72
C ARG A 918 17.90 -54.19 -3.51
N THR A 919 18.61 -54.61 -2.46
CA THR A 919 18.61 -56.02 -2.02
C THR A 919 17.49 -56.25 -1.00
N ALA A 920 16.68 -57.29 -1.20
CA ALA A 920 15.47 -57.56 -0.42
C ALA A 920 15.74 -57.47 1.10
N GLU A 921 14.84 -56.79 1.82
CA GLU A 921 14.81 -56.59 3.29
C GLU A 921 15.86 -55.64 3.91
N THR A 922 16.79 -55.05 3.15
CA THR A 922 17.79 -54.10 3.70
C THR A 922 17.50 -52.64 3.33
N ARG A 923 17.86 -51.69 4.21
CA ARG A 923 17.82 -50.23 3.98
C ARG A 923 19.04 -49.74 3.18
N VAL A 924 19.52 -50.53 2.22
CA VAL A 924 20.78 -50.28 1.50
C VAL A 924 20.63 -50.66 0.02
N LEU A 925 21.18 -49.84 -0.88
CA LEU A 925 21.39 -50.17 -2.30
C LEU A 925 22.82 -50.66 -2.49
N ARG A 926 23.02 -51.71 -3.29
CA ARG A 926 24.35 -52.31 -3.53
C ARG A 926 24.73 -52.31 -5.00
N SER A 927 26.01 -52.09 -5.26
CA SER A 927 26.66 -52.30 -6.55
C SER A 927 27.34 -53.69 -6.60
N GLU A 928 27.37 -54.32 -7.78
CA GLU A 928 28.14 -55.55 -8.05
C GLU A 928 29.41 -55.30 -8.90
N GLY A 929 29.68 -54.05 -9.30
CA GLY A 929 30.83 -53.67 -10.12
C GLY A 929 32.02 -53.10 -9.34
N ASP A 930 33.09 -52.74 -10.05
CA ASP A 930 34.36 -52.20 -9.50
C ASP A 930 34.29 -50.72 -9.05
N GLY A 931 33.09 -50.19 -8.83
CA GLY A 931 32.88 -48.81 -8.41
C GLY A 931 33.33 -48.50 -6.98
N GLU A 932 33.71 -47.24 -6.72
CA GLU A 932 34.12 -46.79 -5.37
C GLU A 932 32.96 -46.81 -4.36
N ILE A 933 31.73 -46.52 -4.79
CA ILE A 933 30.53 -46.52 -3.94
C ILE A 933 29.83 -47.88 -4.03
N LYS A 934 30.16 -48.77 -3.09
CA LYS A 934 29.62 -50.14 -3.07
C LYS A 934 28.25 -50.25 -2.42
N GLU A 935 27.95 -49.39 -1.46
CA GLU A 935 26.71 -49.39 -0.69
C GLU A 935 26.21 -47.96 -0.46
N VAL A 936 24.91 -47.72 -0.63
CA VAL A 936 24.24 -46.44 -0.29
C VAL A 936 23.10 -46.72 0.68
N ALA A 937 23.14 -46.11 1.86
CA ALA A 937 22.09 -46.28 2.85
C ALA A 937 20.86 -45.43 2.49
N ILE A 938 19.67 -45.98 2.74
CA ILE A 938 18.39 -45.32 2.49
C ILE A 938 17.64 -45.17 3.81
N ALA A 939 17.19 -43.95 4.11
CA ALA A 939 16.18 -43.69 5.12
C ALA A 939 14.94 -43.06 4.48
N THR A 940 13.79 -43.72 4.62
CA THR A 940 12.49 -43.25 4.11
C THR A 940 11.62 -42.81 5.27
N SER A 941 10.97 -41.66 5.16
CA SER A 941 9.99 -41.14 6.12
C SER A 941 8.83 -40.52 5.36
N GLY A 942 7.72 -41.26 5.22
CA GLY A 942 6.54 -40.80 4.51
C GLY A 942 6.89 -40.29 3.11
N ASP A 943 6.87 -38.98 2.95
CA ASP A 943 7.07 -38.21 1.71
C ASP A 943 8.55 -37.96 1.32
N SER A 944 9.49 -38.40 2.14
CA SER A 944 10.90 -38.04 2.02
C SER A 944 11.84 -39.25 2.00
N VAL A 945 12.89 -39.17 1.20
CA VAL A 945 13.96 -40.18 1.10
C VAL A 945 15.32 -39.53 1.25
N LEU A 946 16.09 -39.99 2.23
CA LEU A 946 17.49 -39.64 2.42
C LEU A 946 18.38 -40.78 1.90
N LEU A 947 19.24 -40.46 0.94
CA LEU A 947 20.31 -41.31 0.44
C LEU A 947 21.63 -40.88 1.10
N SER A 948 22.31 -41.79 1.79
CA SER A 948 23.60 -41.51 2.41
C SER A 948 24.71 -42.32 1.73
N PHE A 949 25.64 -41.59 1.11
CA PHE A 949 26.81 -42.12 0.42
C PHE A 949 27.98 -42.27 1.40
N PRO A 950 28.81 -43.32 1.25
CA PRO A 950 29.94 -43.58 2.14
C PRO A 950 31.08 -42.58 1.95
N ILE A 951 31.18 -42.00 0.75
CA ILE A 951 32.12 -40.94 0.36
C ILE A 951 31.35 -39.84 -0.37
N SER A 952 32.03 -38.72 -0.59
CA SER A 952 31.45 -37.61 -1.34
C SER A 952 31.29 -37.94 -2.83
N VAL A 953 30.14 -37.56 -3.39
CA VAL A 953 29.76 -37.89 -4.76
C VAL A 953 30.44 -36.96 -5.76
N ASN A 954 30.53 -35.65 -5.47
CA ASN A 954 31.10 -34.65 -6.39
C ASN A 954 32.57 -34.32 -6.12
N ARG A 955 33.21 -35.01 -5.16
CA ARG A 955 34.64 -34.84 -4.87
C ARG A 955 35.48 -35.28 -6.08
N GLY A 956 36.12 -34.31 -6.74
CA GLY A 956 37.01 -34.56 -7.89
C GLY A 956 36.41 -34.23 -9.26
N ALA A 957 35.16 -33.79 -9.35
CA ALA A 957 34.63 -33.11 -10.53
C ALA A 957 35.40 -31.80 -10.76
N LYS A 958 35.77 -31.51 -12.02
CA LYS A 958 36.53 -30.32 -12.42
C LYS A 958 35.88 -29.67 -13.63
N ASP A 959 35.95 -28.35 -13.70
CA ASP A 959 35.53 -27.54 -14.84
C ASP A 959 34.11 -27.89 -15.31
N LEU A 960 33.95 -28.36 -16.55
CA LEU A 960 32.67 -28.68 -17.19
C LEU A 960 32.25 -30.17 -17.08
N ASP A 961 33.00 -30.97 -16.32
CA ASP A 961 32.67 -32.37 -16.01
C ASP A 961 31.96 -32.46 -14.66
N HIS A 962 30.64 -32.61 -14.70
CA HIS A 962 29.79 -32.68 -13.52
C HIS A 962 29.48 -34.14 -13.15
N VAL A 963 29.13 -34.39 -11.89
CA VAL A 963 28.59 -35.69 -11.47
C VAL A 963 27.09 -35.73 -11.66
N LEU A 964 26.54 -36.93 -11.87
CA LEU A 964 25.11 -37.16 -12.04
C LEU A 964 24.64 -38.28 -11.12
N VAL A 965 23.51 -38.05 -10.47
CA VAL A 965 22.78 -39.04 -9.69
C VAL A 965 21.39 -39.21 -10.29
N GLU A 966 21.05 -40.40 -10.77
CA GLU A 966 19.70 -40.78 -11.19
C GLU A 966 19.03 -41.56 -10.07
N VAL A 967 17.97 -41.00 -9.47
CA VAL A 967 17.15 -41.68 -8.46
C VAL A 967 15.87 -42.18 -9.13
N ARG A 968 15.69 -43.50 -9.22
CA ARG A 968 14.48 -44.13 -9.77
C ARG A 968 13.54 -44.54 -8.63
N PHE A 969 12.26 -44.18 -8.73
CA PHE A 969 11.27 -44.47 -7.69
C PHE A 969 9.83 -44.49 -8.19
N LEU A 970 8.94 -45.07 -7.38
CA LEU A 970 7.49 -44.97 -7.53
C LEU A 970 6.93 -43.96 -6.52
N SER A 971 6.06 -43.05 -6.98
CA SER A 971 5.33 -42.10 -6.14
C SER A 971 4.03 -41.63 -6.82
N LYS A 972 3.08 -41.15 -6.03
CA LYS A 972 1.84 -40.49 -6.49
C LYS A 972 1.98 -38.97 -6.50
N THR A 973 1.17 -38.30 -7.31
CA THR A 973 1.14 -36.82 -7.42
C THR A 973 -0.30 -36.30 -7.29
N PRO A 974 -0.81 -36.11 -6.06
CA PRO A 974 -2.24 -35.87 -5.80
C PRO A 974 -2.73 -34.45 -6.18
N ARG A 975 -1.82 -33.52 -6.47
CA ARG A 975 -2.15 -32.10 -6.67
C ARG A 975 -1.31 -31.48 -7.79
N ALA A 976 -1.97 -30.68 -8.63
CA ALA A 976 -1.32 -29.91 -9.69
C ALA A 976 -0.40 -28.83 -9.10
N GLY A 977 0.77 -28.63 -9.72
CA GLY A 977 1.75 -27.66 -9.25
C GLY A 977 2.61 -28.12 -8.06
N THR A 978 2.52 -29.39 -7.65
CA THR A 978 3.38 -29.93 -6.57
C THR A 978 4.78 -30.22 -7.11
N GLN A 979 5.82 -29.82 -6.36
CA GLN A 979 7.22 -29.97 -6.77
C GLN A 979 7.91 -31.15 -6.10
N PHE A 980 8.75 -31.86 -6.85
CA PHE A 980 9.74 -32.80 -6.32
C PHE A 980 11.01 -32.01 -5.96
N GLN A 981 11.32 -31.94 -4.67
CA GLN A 981 12.42 -31.12 -4.17
C GLN A 981 13.59 -31.99 -3.74
N ALA A 982 14.81 -31.60 -4.09
CA ALA A 982 16.00 -32.29 -3.65
C ALA A 982 16.96 -31.36 -2.92
N PHE A 983 17.73 -31.92 -1.98
CA PHE A 983 18.73 -31.20 -1.19
C PHE A 983 19.97 -32.07 -1.02
N VAL A 984 21.15 -31.47 -1.15
CA VAL A 984 22.43 -32.13 -0.88
C VAL A 984 23.06 -31.61 0.39
N ARG A 985 23.77 -32.46 1.13
CA ARG A 985 24.57 -32.03 2.29
C ARG A 985 25.79 -32.90 2.50
N ASN A 986 26.70 -32.43 3.34
CA ASN A 986 27.79 -33.22 3.87
C ASN A 986 27.55 -33.54 5.35
N ARG A 987 27.38 -34.82 5.67
CA ARG A 987 27.13 -35.32 7.03
C ARG A 987 28.29 -35.06 8.00
N GLN A 988 29.52 -34.98 7.49
CA GLN A 988 30.72 -34.83 8.33
C GLN A 988 30.96 -33.38 8.79
N LEU A 989 30.26 -32.40 8.21
CA LEU A 989 30.31 -30.98 8.61
C LEU A 989 29.44 -30.68 9.85
N ASN A 990 29.23 -31.68 10.71
CA ASN A 990 28.46 -31.54 11.95
C ASN A 990 29.26 -30.76 13.01
N GLY A 991 29.17 -29.45 12.88
CA GLY A 991 29.64 -28.41 13.80
C GLY A 991 29.32 -27.07 13.16
N GLU A 992 28.20 -26.45 13.55
CA GLU A 992 27.71 -25.12 13.13
C GLU A 992 27.46 -24.86 11.62
N ARG A 993 27.91 -25.71 10.67
CA ARG A 993 27.85 -25.41 9.22
C ARG A 993 27.36 -26.54 8.29
N GLY A 994 26.75 -27.60 8.82
CA GLY A 994 26.15 -28.68 8.01
C GLY A 994 24.85 -28.23 7.32
N VAL A 995 24.95 -27.41 6.27
CA VAL A 995 23.80 -26.80 5.60
C VAL A 995 23.29 -27.68 4.46
N LEU A 996 21.97 -27.89 4.40
CA LEU A 996 21.30 -28.48 3.23
C LEU A 996 21.30 -27.45 2.10
N GLN A 997 21.99 -27.75 1.00
CA GLN A 997 21.92 -26.96 -0.22
C GLN A 997 20.80 -27.50 -1.10
N ARG A 998 19.84 -26.65 -1.50
CA ARG A 998 18.74 -27.07 -2.38
C ARG A 998 19.26 -27.30 -3.80
N VAL A 999 18.72 -28.30 -4.47
CA VAL A 999 18.96 -28.56 -5.89
C VAL A 999 18.18 -27.52 -6.71
N SER A 1000 18.86 -26.82 -7.63
CA SER A 1000 18.27 -25.78 -8.48
C SER A 1000 17.40 -26.39 -9.60
N ILE A 1001 16.39 -25.64 -10.04
CA ILE A 1001 15.36 -26.11 -10.98
C ILE A 1001 15.17 -25.16 -12.18
N MET A 1002 16.08 -24.19 -12.38
CA MET A 1002 15.87 -23.09 -13.33
C MET A 1002 16.69 -23.28 -14.61
N GLY A 1003 15.99 -23.42 -15.74
CA GLY A 1003 16.48 -23.13 -17.09
C GLY A 1003 17.69 -23.93 -17.57
N GLN A 1004 18.02 -25.05 -16.93
CA GLN A 1004 19.16 -25.89 -17.27
C GLN A 1004 18.77 -27.36 -17.17
N ASP A 1005 19.21 -28.15 -18.15
CA ASP A 1005 19.03 -29.60 -18.17
C ASP A 1005 19.99 -30.24 -17.15
N ALA A 1006 19.51 -31.23 -16.38
CA ALA A 1006 20.40 -32.06 -15.57
C ALA A 1006 21.11 -33.11 -16.44
N THR A 1007 20.49 -33.51 -17.55
CA THR A 1007 20.98 -34.49 -18.52
C THR A 1007 20.38 -34.20 -19.89
N GLU A 1008 21.07 -34.53 -20.98
CA GLU A 1008 20.53 -34.46 -22.33
C GLU A 1008 19.55 -35.60 -22.66
N LEU A 1009 19.41 -36.58 -21.76
CA LEU A 1009 18.54 -37.76 -21.94
C LEU A 1009 17.05 -37.41 -21.85
N VAL A 1010 16.70 -36.26 -21.29
CA VAL A 1010 15.33 -35.75 -21.20
C VAL A 1010 15.38 -34.22 -21.25
N ASP A 1011 14.45 -33.60 -21.97
CA ASP A 1011 14.31 -32.14 -22.06
C ASP A 1011 12.99 -31.76 -21.37
N SER A 1012 12.94 -31.97 -20.06
CA SER A 1012 11.75 -31.69 -19.25
C SER A 1012 11.86 -30.34 -18.56
N GLN A 1013 13.08 -29.92 -18.19
CA GLN A 1013 13.40 -28.65 -17.52
C GLN A 1013 12.47 -28.34 -16.33
N THR A 1014 11.94 -29.38 -15.70
CA THR A 1014 10.93 -29.26 -14.66
C THR A 1014 11.15 -30.27 -13.55
N VAL A 1015 10.74 -29.90 -12.35
CA VAL A 1015 10.53 -30.81 -11.22
C VAL A 1015 9.07 -30.89 -10.81
N THR A 1016 8.19 -30.29 -11.63
CA THR A 1016 6.75 -30.21 -11.42
C THR A 1016 6.07 -31.03 -12.52
N PRO A 1017 5.48 -32.18 -12.20
CA PRO A 1017 4.67 -32.91 -13.18
C PRO A 1017 3.40 -32.15 -13.55
N LEU A 1018 2.99 -32.26 -14.81
CA LEU A 1018 1.68 -31.83 -15.28
C LEU A 1018 0.71 -33.00 -15.11
N ILE A 1019 -0.23 -32.85 -14.17
CA ILE A 1019 -1.23 -33.89 -13.88
C ILE A 1019 -2.47 -33.74 -14.77
N LEU A 1020 -3.14 -34.86 -15.03
CA LEU A 1020 -4.47 -34.87 -15.63
C LEU A 1020 -5.47 -34.25 -14.64
N ILE A 1021 -6.14 -33.17 -15.06
CA ILE A 1021 -7.15 -32.51 -14.24
C ILE A 1021 -8.48 -33.23 -14.45
N ASP A 1022 -8.97 -33.90 -13.41
CA ASP A 1022 -10.35 -34.40 -13.34
C ASP A 1022 -11.11 -33.74 -12.18
N ASN A 1023 -12.45 -33.93 -12.13
CA ASN A 1023 -13.29 -33.34 -11.08
C ASN A 1023 -13.33 -34.20 -9.78
N ARG A 1024 -12.48 -35.20 -9.63
CA ARG A 1024 -12.51 -36.12 -8.48
C ARG A 1024 -11.64 -35.56 -7.36
N LEU A 1025 -12.22 -35.35 -6.18
CA LEU A 1025 -11.49 -34.91 -4.98
C LEU A 1025 -11.02 -36.07 -4.09
N VAL A 1026 -11.53 -37.28 -4.34
CA VAL A 1026 -11.19 -38.51 -3.62
C VAL A 1026 -10.88 -39.61 -4.64
N GLY A 1027 -9.66 -40.14 -4.58
CA GLY A 1027 -9.14 -41.21 -5.42
C GLY A 1027 -8.57 -42.38 -4.58
N GLY A 1028 -8.26 -43.49 -5.24
CA GLY A 1028 -7.51 -44.60 -4.62
C GLY A 1028 -8.10 -45.16 -3.32
N VAL A 1029 -9.44 -45.23 -3.19
CA VAL A 1029 -10.09 -45.73 -1.97
C VAL A 1029 -9.91 -47.24 -1.85
N GLU A 1030 -9.09 -47.68 -0.90
CA GLU A 1030 -8.90 -49.07 -0.52
C GLU A 1030 -9.49 -49.31 0.87
N ILE A 1031 -10.32 -50.35 0.97
CA ILE A 1031 -10.98 -50.76 2.21
C ILE A 1031 -11.15 -52.27 2.17
N SER A 1032 -10.76 -52.98 3.23
CA SER A 1032 -11.04 -54.40 3.33
C SER A 1032 -12.55 -54.63 3.36
N PRO A 1033 -13.11 -55.50 2.51
CA PRO A 1033 -14.55 -55.76 2.51
C PRO A 1033 -15.00 -56.53 3.76
N ILE A 1034 -14.10 -57.25 4.42
CA ILE A 1034 -14.38 -58.10 5.58
C ILE A 1034 -13.59 -57.59 6.78
N PHE A 1035 -14.29 -57.46 7.90
CA PHE A 1035 -13.79 -56.95 9.17
C PHE A 1035 -14.29 -57.85 10.31
N THR A 1036 -13.38 -58.40 11.12
CA THR A 1036 -13.69 -59.42 12.15
C THR A 1036 -13.13 -59.01 13.51
N PRO A 1037 -13.74 -58.04 14.22
CA PRO A 1037 -13.28 -57.55 15.52
C PRO A 1037 -13.62 -58.52 16.67
N ASN A 1038 -13.07 -59.73 16.63
CA ASN A 1038 -13.32 -60.82 17.59
C ASN A 1038 -12.19 -61.00 18.61
N GLY A 1039 -11.09 -60.25 18.48
CA GLY A 1039 -9.93 -60.28 19.37
C GLY A 1039 -8.93 -61.41 19.07
N ASP A 1040 -8.98 -62.03 17.89
CA ASP A 1040 -8.04 -63.08 17.46
C ASP A 1040 -6.75 -62.54 16.80
N HIS A 1041 -6.61 -61.21 16.76
CA HIS A 1041 -5.54 -60.45 16.10
C HIS A 1041 -5.49 -60.55 14.57
N ILE A 1042 -6.54 -61.08 13.94
CA ILE A 1042 -6.67 -61.22 12.48
C ILE A 1042 -7.88 -60.38 12.04
N ASN A 1043 -7.66 -59.36 11.20
CA ASN A 1043 -8.71 -58.42 10.74
C ASN A 1043 -9.53 -57.75 11.86
N ASP A 1044 -8.96 -57.64 13.05
CA ASP A 1044 -9.54 -56.96 14.23
C ASP A 1044 -9.64 -55.43 14.10
N GLN A 1045 -8.96 -54.85 13.10
CA GLN A 1045 -9.01 -53.43 12.78
C GLN A 1045 -9.24 -53.24 11.28
N LEU A 1046 -10.27 -52.47 10.93
CA LEU A 1046 -10.52 -52.05 9.57
C LEU A 1046 -9.64 -50.85 9.24
N GLN A 1047 -8.80 -50.98 8.22
CA GLN A 1047 -8.05 -49.86 7.66
C GLN A 1047 -8.75 -49.35 6.39
N VAL A 1048 -8.92 -48.04 6.35
CA VAL A 1048 -9.41 -47.28 5.20
C VAL A 1048 -8.29 -46.38 4.73
N SER A 1049 -7.82 -46.55 3.50
CA SER A 1049 -6.86 -45.65 2.87
C SER A 1049 -7.47 -45.03 1.61
N PHE A 1050 -7.17 -43.75 1.38
CA PHE A 1050 -7.63 -43.01 0.20
C PHE A 1050 -6.70 -41.85 -0.10
N VAL A 1051 -6.79 -41.30 -1.30
CA VAL A 1051 -5.99 -40.15 -1.75
C VAL A 1051 -6.91 -38.93 -1.92
N LEU A 1052 -6.62 -37.84 -1.22
CA LEU A 1052 -7.27 -36.55 -1.44
C LEU A 1052 -6.58 -35.79 -2.57
N LEU A 1053 -7.37 -35.28 -3.51
CA LEU A 1053 -6.88 -34.66 -4.74
C LEU A 1053 -7.25 -33.18 -4.81
N HIS A 1054 -6.42 -32.38 -5.47
CA HIS A 1054 -6.70 -30.99 -5.86
C HIS A 1054 -7.08 -30.00 -4.72
N LEU A 1055 -6.82 -30.32 -3.46
CA LEU A 1055 -7.06 -29.41 -2.32
C LEU A 1055 -5.94 -28.37 -2.23
N LEU A 1056 -6.32 -27.08 -2.26
CA LEU A 1056 -5.40 -25.94 -2.19
C LEU A 1056 -4.93 -25.62 -0.76
N ALA A 1057 -5.76 -25.96 0.23
CA ALA A 1057 -5.54 -25.79 1.67
C ALA A 1057 -6.18 -26.95 2.44
N ASP A 1058 -5.88 -27.08 3.73
CA ASP A 1058 -6.46 -28.09 4.62
C ASP A 1058 -7.99 -27.94 4.68
N ARG A 1059 -8.71 -29.06 4.63
CA ARG A 1059 -10.18 -29.12 4.64
C ARG A 1059 -10.70 -30.14 5.64
N PRO A 1060 -11.84 -29.91 6.28
CA PRO A 1060 -12.51 -30.94 7.07
C PRO A 1060 -12.86 -32.15 6.19
N VAL A 1061 -12.43 -33.34 6.64
CA VAL A 1061 -12.73 -34.63 6.03
C VAL A 1061 -13.31 -35.54 7.09
N SER A 1062 -14.53 -36.01 6.89
CA SER A 1062 -15.18 -36.99 7.76
C SER A 1062 -15.13 -38.38 7.16
N VAL A 1063 -14.73 -39.36 7.96
CA VAL A 1063 -14.85 -40.79 7.65
C VAL A 1063 -15.85 -41.38 8.64
N ASP A 1064 -17.05 -41.66 8.16
CA ASP A 1064 -18.20 -42.06 8.99
C ASP A 1064 -18.73 -43.44 8.59
N PHE A 1065 -19.15 -44.24 9.57
CA PHE A 1065 -19.77 -45.55 9.38
C PHE A 1065 -21.26 -45.46 9.73
N PHE A 1066 -22.10 -45.97 8.84
CA PHE A 1066 -23.55 -46.00 9.01
C PHE A 1066 -24.07 -47.44 8.94
N ASP A 1067 -25.08 -47.76 9.74
CA ASP A 1067 -25.87 -48.97 9.50
C ASP A 1067 -26.81 -48.79 8.28
N LEU A 1068 -27.44 -49.88 7.82
CA LEU A 1068 -28.38 -49.81 6.68
C LEU A 1068 -29.65 -49.00 6.95
N ALA A 1069 -29.93 -48.65 8.21
CA ALA A 1069 -31.02 -47.74 8.57
C ALA A 1069 -30.59 -46.25 8.48
N GLY A 1070 -29.33 -45.98 8.12
CA GLY A 1070 -28.78 -44.63 7.96
C GLY A 1070 -28.33 -43.99 9.28
N ARG A 1071 -28.26 -44.75 10.38
CA ARG A 1071 -27.77 -44.25 11.66
C ARG A 1071 -26.25 -44.36 11.72
N ARG A 1072 -25.59 -43.25 12.08
CA ARG A 1072 -24.15 -43.19 12.29
C ARG A 1072 -23.77 -44.01 13.52
N VAL A 1073 -22.88 -44.98 13.36
CA VAL A 1073 -22.39 -45.86 14.44
C VAL A 1073 -21.00 -45.49 14.91
N ALA A 1074 -20.14 -45.00 14.01
CA ALA A 1074 -18.79 -44.57 14.32
C ALA A 1074 -18.33 -43.53 13.28
N GLY A 1075 -17.26 -42.81 13.58
CA GLY A 1075 -16.60 -41.94 12.61
C GLY A 1075 -15.83 -40.81 13.27
N GLU A 1076 -14.96 -40.20 12.49
CA GLU A 1076 -14.05 -39.15 12.94
C GLU A 1076 -13.94 -38.06 11.87
N GLU A 1077 -13.72 -36.83 12.33
CA GLU A 1077 -13.40 -35.70 11.47
C GLU A 1077 -11.89 -35.42 11.56
N LEU A 1078 -11.25 -35.33 10.40
CA LEU A 1078 -9.83 -35.18 10.23
C LEU A 1078 -9.57 -33.90 9.40
N ALA A 1079 -8.46 -33.22 9.69
CA ALA A 1079 -7.95 -32.20 8.77
C ALA A 1079 -7.31 -32.90 7.56
N GLY A 1080 -7.99 -32.86 6.42
CA GLY A 1080 -7.55 -33.46 5.16
C GLY A 1080 -6.80 -32.47 4.27
N ARG A 1081 -5.64 -32.89 3.77
CA ARG A 1081 -4.84 -32.17 2.77
C ARG A 1081 -4.61 -33.07 1.57
N SER A 1082 -4.28 -32.49 0.41
CA SER A 1082 -3.92 -33.29 -0.78
C SER A 1082 -2.81 -34.28 -0.44
N GLY A 1083 -3.03 -35.57 -0.66
CA GLY A 1083 -2.15 -36.62 -0.15
C GLY A 1083 -2.87 -37.90 0.25
N GLU A 1084 -2.11 -38.90 0.70
CA GLU A 1084 -2.67 -40.13 1.27
C GLU A 1084 -3.23 -39.88 2.66
N MET A 1085 -4.42 -40.41 2.89
CA MET A 1085 -5.13 -40.40 4.16
C MET A 1085 -5.31 -41.83 4.65
N TYR A 1086 -5.13 -42.02 5.95
CA TYR A 1086 -5.31 -43.30 6.62
C TYR A 1086 -6.31 -43.09 7.76
N PHE A 1087 -7.27 -44.00 7.85
CA PHE A 1087 -8.23 -44.05 8.93
C PHE A 1087 -8.38 -45.50 9.40
N ALA A 1088 -8.46 -45.71 10.70
CA ALA A 1088 -8.55 -47.04 11.26
C ALA A 1088 -9.72 -47.14 12.24
N TRP A 1089 -10.49 -48.23 12.14
CA TRP A 1089 -11.63 -48.49 13.01
C TRP A 1089 -11.54 -49.87 13.64
N ASP A 1090 -11.71 -49.93 14.94
CA ASP A 1090 -11.65 -51.15 15.76
C ASP A 1090 -13.03 -51.81 15.95
N GLY A 1091 -14.06 -51.33 15.24
CA GLY A 1091 -15.40 -51.90 15.28
C GLY A 1091 -16.23 -51.50 16.47
N ARG A 1092 -15.79 -50.49 17.23
CA ARG A 1092 -16.55 -49.95 18.36
C ARG A 1092 -17.39 -48.74 17.95
N ASN A 1093 -18.53 -48.59 18.60
CA ASN A 1093 -19.37 -47.40 18.47
C ASN A 1093 -18.92 -46.29 19.44
N ALA A 1094 -19.61 -45.14 19.42
CA ALA A 1094 -19.30 -44.01 20.32
C ALA A 1094 -19.42 -44.32 21.83
N ALA A 1095 -20.09 -45.40 22.23
CA ALA A 1095 -20.19 -45.86 23.61
C ALA A 1095 -19.06 -46.86 23.99
N GLY A 1096 -18.19 -47.22 23.05
CA GLY A 1096 -17.10 -48.18 23.24
C GLY A 1096 -17.52 -49.64 23.05
N ASP A 1097 -18.77 -49.91 22.66
CA ASP A 1097 -19.29 -51.26 22.43
C ASP A 1097 -19.02 -51.74 21.00
N LEU A 1098 -18.74 -53.04 20.85
CA LEU A 1098 -18.61 -53.69 19.54
C LEU A 1098 -19.92 -53.61 18.74
N VAL A 1099 -19.82 -53.22 17.48
CA VAL A 1099 -20.98 -53.16 16.57
C VAL A 1099 -21.41 -54.57 16.17
N SER A 1100 -22.72 -54.82 16.07
CA SER A 1100 -23.25 -56.13 15.70
C SER A 1100 -22.79 -56.59 14.29
N PRO A 1101 -22.65 -57.90 14.03
CA PRO A 1101 -22.40 -58.41 12.69
C PRO A 1101 -23.45 -57.91 11.68
N GLY A 1102 -23.01 -57.46 10.52
CA GLY A 1102 -23.89 -56.82 9.53
C GLY A 1102 -23.15 -56.05 8.43
N ILE A 1103 -23.91 -55.41 7.55
CA ILE A 1103 -23.38 -54.53 6.50
C ILE A 1103 -23.42 -53.09 6.99
N TYR A 1104 -22.29 -52.40 6.87
CA TYR A 1104 -22.13 -51.00 7.20
C TYR A 1104 -21.67 -50.21 5.98
N LEU A 1105 -22.02 -48.93 5.92
CA LEU A 1105 -21.60 -48.01 4.87
C LEU A 1105 -20.53 -47.08 5.42
N CYS A 1106 -19.31 -47.21 4.91
CA CYS A 1106 -18.23 -46.25 5.12
C CYS A 1106 -18.43 -45.08 4.15
N ARG A 1107 -18.62 -43.88 4.69
CA ARG A 1107 -18.78 -42.62 3.96
C ARG A 1107 -17.58 -41.74 4.21
N ILE A 1108 -16.87 -41.40 3.14
CA ILE A 1108 -15.81 -40.39 3.15
C ILE A 1108 -16.42 -39.11 2.58
N LYS A 1109 -16.48 -38.04 3.38
CA LYS A 1109 -17.01 -36.75 2.99
C LYS A 1109 -15.93 -35.68 3.11
N VAL A 1110 -15.74 -34.91 2.04
CA VAL A 1110 -14.80 -33.78 1.99
C VAL A 1110 -15.59 -32.50 1.82
N GLU A 1111 -15.38 -31.53 2.71
CA GLU A 1111 -16.01 -30.20 2.60
C GLU A 1111 -15.12 -29.24 1.80
N THR A 1112 -15.68 -28.66 0.74
CA THR A 1112 -14.99 -27.63 -0.07
C THR A 1112 -15.87 -26.39 -0.21
N ASP A 1113 -15.27 -25.24 -0.56
CA ASP A 1113 -15.97 -23.95 -0.69
C ASP A 1113 -17.11 -23.95 -1.70
N ARG A 1114 -17.09 -24.88 -2.67
CA ARG A 1114 -18.07 -24.94 -3.77
C ARG A 1114 -19.11 -26.04 -3.55
N LYS A 1115 -18.70 -27.22 -3.07
CA LYS A 1115 -19.59 -28.38 -2.85
C LYS A 1115 -18.93 -29.45 -1.98
N SER A 1116 -19.70 -30.13 -1.14
CA SER A 1116 -19.22 -31.35 -0.46
C SER A 1116 -19.15 -32.54 -1.43
N VAL A 1117 -18.02 -33.26 -1.46
CA VAL A 1117 -17.88 -34.51 -2.21
C VAL A 1117 -18.01 -35.69 -1.26
N VAL A 1118 -18.75 -36.71 -1.68
CA VAL A 1118 -19.03 -37.90 -0.87
C VAL A 1118 -18.71 -39.16 -1.66
N VAL A 1119 -17.92 -40.05 -1.06
CA VAL A 1119 -17.67 -41.42 -1.56
C VAL A 1119 -18.18 -42.41 -0.54
N THR A 1120 -18.83 -43.49 -0.99
CA THR A 1120 -19.37 -44.53 -0.10
C THR A 1120 -18.89 -45.93 -0.51
N ARG A 1121 -18.55 -46.75 0.47
CA ARG A 1121 -18.16 -48.17 0.32
C ARG A 1121 -18.88 -49.03 1.35
N ALA A 1122 -19.20 -50.27 0.98
CA ALA A 1122 -19.77 -51.24 1.91
C ALA A 1122 -18.66 -51.97 2.66
N VAL A 1123 -18.91 -52.24 3.94
CA VAL A 1123 -18.03 -52.98 4.85
C VAL A 1123 -18.87 -54.07 5.51
N HIS A 1124 -18.38 -55.30 5.51
CA HIS A 1124 -19.03 -56.43 6.15
C HIS A 1124 -18.34 -56.71 7.49
N VAL A 1125 -19.08 -56.50 8.59
CA VAL A 1125 -18.64 -56.90 9.92
C VAL A 1125 -19.15 -58.31 10.19
N VAL A 1126 -18.25 -59.24 10.48
CA VAL A 1126 -18.55 -60.66 10.67
C VAL A 1126 -17.66 -61.20 11.76
N TYR A 1127 -18.21 -61.85 12.78
CA TYR A 1127 -17.44 -62.55 13.80
C TYR A 1127 -18.33 -63.52 14.60
#